data_AF-A0A9P6R7J2-F1
#
_entry.id   AF-A0A9P6R7J2-F1
#
_cell.length_a   1.000
_cell.length_b   1.000
_cell.length_c   1.000
_cell.angle_alpha   90.00
_cell.angle_beta   90.00
_cell.angle_gamma   90.00
#
_symmetry.space_group_name_H-M   'P 1'
#
loop_
_entity.id
_entity.type
_entity.pdbx_description
1 polymer ?
#
loop_
_entity_poly.entity_id
_entity_poly.type
_entity_poly.pdbx_seq_one_letter_code
_entity_poly.pdbx_strand_id
1 'polypeptide(L)'
;MNSSKSPLPTSPSQRSIEKAIAQKFASLGMPPERSAWRIRLDQFVLNEGARVIFLSFWSLLQVLIFYFSFEIYNRSTHYSQARSNLGITLGVSRGAAAVINFDCGLILFSVCRNLISLLRSTFLNNIVPFDKNILFHKTVAWSIVLFSVVHSVGHYINYYRLEQAQRQKEGGEVNTSAQYMALFTGPGFTGHVLVLILFLMVTSSVERVRRKGFETFWYTHHLFILFFLTLMYHGAFCFIRADTPPYCKSSPGSYKFVLGSLFFYILERTVREIRARLPTAISKIVLHPSKVLEVQIKKETRRGDSFFRAKAGQYIFLNCPDISAFEWHPFTITSAPEEDYVSVHIRIVGDWTTAFARRLGCSFDDEQQFWIEELRNRTFGGEETGAGGGGGGGGGGGGGITSGSSSAVATDSMAFGSRSSLSGAKSRMNPSATSNSMQFHMTRSTEPITLPRVLLDGPYGSPSEDAFNYEIAVLVGAGIGVTPFASVLKHIWYSVMQPTKIITLRKVYFFWVCRDRDAFEWFQDLLIALEEQNLSDFLEIRSYLTGELGAEELNTVLMEARASAAAAAARHFRSKHCGGGSGGGGGASQDQACEGEEGDHLSRSQFPLDASGAFPMEVMLGEEFNGSNETLSDARDRDAITGLRSPTYYGRPNFDKIFGELALAHPREHGQVGVFFCGPKPLGKTLHRCARKYKFKFHKENF
;
A
#
# COMPACT_ATOMS: atom_id res chain seq x y z
N MET A 1 -31.11 23.40 60.17
CA MET A 1 -30.40 22.13 59.89
C MET A 1 -31.13 21.40 58.76
N ASN A 2 -30.38 20.76 57.86
CA ASN A 2 -30.77 19.77 56.84
C ASN A 2 -32.08 19.98 56.05
N SER A 3 -31.94 20.41 54.81
CA SER A 3 -32.83 20.02 53.70
C SER A 3 -32.04 19.10 52.75
N SER A 4 -32.67 17.99 52.33
CA SER A 4 -32.03 16.90 51.58
C SER A 4 -31.91 17.19 50.09
N LYS A 5 -30.68 17.18 49.54
CA LYS A 5 -30.45 17.15 48.09
C LYS A 5 -30.58 15.72 47.56
N SER A 6 -31.45 15.52 46.57
CA SER A 6 -31.51 14.27 45.79
C SER A 6 -30.29 14.16 44.85
N PRO A 7 -29.62 12.99 44.76
CA PRO A 7 -28.48 12.80 43.86
C PRO A 7 -28.91 12.67 42.39
N LEU A 8 -28.09 13.22 41.50
CA LEU A 8 -28.21 13.06 40.04
C LEU A 8 -27.92 11.60 39.62
N PRO A 9 -28.52 11.10 38.52
CA PRO A 9 -28.33 9.72 38.06
C PRO A 9 -26.90 9.48 37.56
N THR A 10 -26.19 8.54 38.18
CA THR A 10 -24.86 8.10 37.75
C THR A 10 -24.92 7.35 36.42
N SER A 11 -23.96 7.61 35.53
CA SER A 11 -23.85 6.87 34.27
C SER A 11 -23.68 5.36 34.51
N PRO A 12 -24.32 4.49 33.69
CA PRO A 12 -24.24 3.05 33.89
C PRO A 12 -22.80 2.56 33.72
N SER A 13 -22.32 1.74 34.65
CA SER A 13 -20.98 1.17 34.57
C SER A 13 -20.78 0.35 33.29
N GLN A 14 -19.56 0.27 32.77
CA GLN A 14 -19.25 -0.44 31.52
C GLN A 14 -19.75 -1.89 31.49
N ARG A 15 -19.70 -2.60 32.63
CA ARG A 15 -20.25 -3.96 32.81
C ARG A 15 -21.78 -4.05 32.62
N SER A 16 -22.51 -2.99 32.93
CA SER A 16 -23.96 -2.90 32.72
C SER A 16 -24.30 -2.85 31.23
N ILE A 17 -23.51 -2.09 30.48
CA ILE A 17 -23.63 -1.98 29.01
C ILE A 17 -23.27 -3.32 28.35
N GLU A 18 -22.18 -3.96 28.77
CA GLU A 18 -21.78 -5.29 28.30
C GLU A 18 -22.87 -6.35 28.56
N LYS A 19 -23.51 -6.34 29.74
CA LYS A 19 -24.64 -7.22 30.06
C LYS A 19 -25.87 -6.94 29.19
N ALA A 20 -26.25 -5.67 29.01
CA ALA A 20 -27.39 -5.31 28.17
C ALA A 20 -27.17 -5.71 26.70
N ILE A 21 -25.95 -5.54 26.19
CA ILE A 21 -25.53 -5.99 24.87
C ILE A 21 -25.61 -7.52 24.77
N ALA A 22 -25.08 -8.26 25.74
CA ALA A 22 -25.14 -9.73 25.77
C ALA A 22 -26.59 -10.28 25.84
N GLN A 23 -27.46 -9.64 26.62
CA GLN A 23 -28.89 -9.99 26.67
C GLN A 23 -29.59 -9.69 25.33
N LYS A 24 -29.28 -8.57 24.69
CA LYS A 24 -29.83 -8.23 23.37
C LYS A 24 -29.36 -9.21 22.28
N PHE A 25 -28.09 -9.63 22.30
CA PHE A 25 -27.58 -10.70 21.44
C PHE A 25 -28.30 -12.04 21.66
N ALA A 26 -28.62 -12.41 22.90
CA ALA A 26 -29.38 -13.61 23.20
C ALA A 26 -30.84 -13.52 22.70
N SER A 27 -31.47 -12.35 22.80
CA SER A 27 -32.85 -12.14 22.28
C SER A 27 -32.96 -12.19 20.76
N LEU A 28 -31.85 -12.03 20.04
CA LEU A 28 -31.77 -12.11 18.57
C LEU A 28 -31.53 -13.55 18.05
N GLY A 29 -31.65 -14.57 18.90
CA GLY A 29 -31.47 -15.97 18.52
C GLY A 29 -30.04 -16.37 18.18
N MET A 30 -29.05 -15.48 18.36
CA MET A 30 -27.66 -15.84 18.12
C MET A 30 -27.21 -16.94 19.10
N PRO A 31 -26.50 -17.99 18.62
CA PRO A 31 -26.05 -19.08 19.48
C PRO A 31 -25.11 -18.54 20.59
N PRO A 32 -25.14 -19.14 21.79
CA PRO A 32 -24.35 -18.67 22.93
C PRO A 32 -22.86 -18.62 22.60
N GLU A 33 -22.13 -17.76 23.32
CA GLU A 33 -20.71 -17.49 23.10
C GLU A 33 -19.91 -18.80 23.02
N ARG A 34 -19.60 -19.23 21.78
CA ARG A 34 -18.83 -20.46 21.53
C ARG A 34 -17.53 -20.36 22.34
N SER A 35 -17.11 -21.46 22.96
CA SER A 35 -15.92 -21.46 23.82
C SER A 35 -14.76 -20.72 23.17
N ALA A 36 -14.06 -19.88 23.93
CA ALA A 36 -13.05 -18.97 23.40
C ALA A 36 -11.95 -19.70 22.59
N TRP A 37 -11.70 -20.99 22.88
CA TRP A 37 -10.81 -21.83 22.10
C TRP A 37 -11.38 -22.23 20.72
N ARG A 38 -12.68 -22.58 20.61
CA ARG A 38 -13.34 -22.87 19.32
C ARG A 38 -13.38 -21.63 18.45
N ILE A 39 -13.67 -20.46 19.04
CA ILE A 39 -13.60 -19.17 18.34
C ILE A 39 -12.18 -18.92 17.78
N ARG A 40 -11.14 -19.12 18.60
CA ARG A 40 -9.74 -18.97 18.15
C ARG A 40 -9.36 -19.99 17.06
N LEU A 41 -9.88 -21.21 17.11
CA LEU A 41 -9.64 -22.25 16.11
C LEU A 41 -10.35 -21.95 14.79
N ASP A 42 -11.65 -21.63 14.82
CA ASP A 42 -12.43 -21.16 13.66
C ASP A 42 -11.70 -19.99 12.96
N GLN A 43 -11.25 -18.99 13.73
CA GLN A 43 -10.50 -17.83 13.24
C GLN A 43 -9.14 -18.18 12.62
N PHE A 44 -8.41 -19.12 13.24
CA PHE A 44 -7.10 -19.56 12.77
C PHE A 44 -7.23 -20.31 11.44
N VAL A 45 -8.19 -21.25 11.35
CA VAL A 45 -8.48 -21.99 10.11
C VAL A 45 -8.86 -21.03 8.98
N LEU A 46 -9.69 -20.02 9.25
CA LEU A 46 -10.14 -19.04 8.26
C LEU A 46 -9.04 -18.13 7.68
N ASN A 47 -8.10 -17.64 8.50
CA ASN A 47 -7.13 -16.62 8.08
C ASN A 47 -5.69 -17.14 7.87
N GLU A 48 -5.28 -18.22 8.54
CA GLU A 48 -3.93 -18.78 8.46
C GLU A 48 -3.92 -20.30 8.21
N GLY A 49 -5.06 -20.99 8.18
CA GLY A 49 -5.17 -22.45 8.05
C GLY A 49 -4.42 -23.03 6.85
N ALA A 50 -4.80 -22.61 5.63
CA ALA A 50 -4.12 -23.04 4.39
C ALA A 50 -2.59 -22.77 4.44
N ARG A 51 -2.18 -21.61 4.97
CA ARG A 51 -0.75 -21.27 5.12
C ARG A 51 -0.03 -22.20 6.09
N VAL A 52 -0.61 -22.49 7.26
CA VAL A 52 0.05 -23.37 8.23
C VAL A 52 0.06 -24.81 7.73
N ILE A 53 -1.02 -25.30 7.12
CA ILE A 53 -1.04 -26.64 6.48
C ILE A 53 0.06 -26.75 5.42
N PHE A 54 0.15 -25.78 4.50
CA PHE A 54 1.18 -25.74 3.46
C PHE A 54 2.61 -25.68 4.04
N LEU A 55 2.87 -24.79 5.01
CA LEU A 55 4.18 -24.68 5.64
C LEU A 55 4.55 -25.90 6.47
N SER A 56 3.61 -26.51 7.17
CA SER A 56 3.81 -27.76 7.92
C SER A 56 4.12 -28.93 6.99
N PHE A 57 3.44 -29.03 5.85
CA PHE A 57 3.74 -30.03 4.81
C PHE A 57 5.13 -29.82 4.20
N TRP A 58 5.48 -28.59 3.81
CA TRP A 58 6.82 -28.26 3.28
C TRP A 58 7.94 -28.51 4.32
N SER A 59 7.70 -28.20 5.60
CA SER A 59 8.67 -28.47 6.67
C SER A 59 8.82 -29.98 6.94
N LEU A 60 7.71 -30.74 6.95
CA LEU A 60 7.74 -32.20 7.07
C LEU A 60 8.51 -32.83 5.90
N LEU A 61 8.28 -32.37 4.67
CA LEU A 61 8.97 -32.86 3.48
C LEU A 61 10.50 -32.65 3.57
N GLN A 62 10.96 -31.50 4.09
CA GLN A 62 12.39 -31.28 4.35
C GLN A 62 12.95 -32.21 5.43
N VAL A 63 12.23 -32.43 6.53
CA VAL A 63 12.64 -33.37 7.59
C VAL A 63 12.77 -34.79 7.03
N LEU A 64 11.81 -35.21 6.18
CA LEU A 64 11.87 -36.50 5.49
C LEU A 64 13.04 -36.58 4.51
N ILE A 65 13.27 -35.55 3.68
CA ILE A 65 14.41 -35.49 2.74
C ILE A 65 15.74 -35.57 3.50
N PHE A 66 15.88 -34.83 4.62
CA PHE A 66 17.05 -34.89 5.49
C PHE A 66 17.23 -36.30 6.06
N TYR A 67 16.18 -36.87 6.66
CA TYR A 67 16.23 -38.18 7.30
C TYR A 67 16.56 -39.32 6.32
N PHE A 68 15.87 -39.39 5.18
CA PHE A 68 16.15 -40.43 4.17
C PHE A 68 17.55 -40.28 3.57
N SER A 69 18.00 -39.05 3.28
CA SER A 69 19.38 -38.81 2.83
C SER A 69 20.41 -39.23 3.89
N PHE A 70 20.21 -38.80 5.14
CA PHE A 70 21.06 -39.16 6.28
C PHE A 70 21.18 -40.68 6.45
N GLU A 71 20.06 -41.41 6.38
CA GLU A 71 20.04 -42.87 6.55
C GLU A 71 20.66 -43.61 5.35
N ILE A 72 20.49 -43.12 4.11
CA ILE A 72 21.17 -43.67 2.94
C ILE A 72 22.69 -43.64 3.14
N TYR A 73 23.26 -42.53 3.59
CA TYR A 73 24.71 -42.42 3.79
C TYR A 73 25.23 -43.12 5.06
N ASN A 74 24.37 -43.36 6.06
CA ASN A 74 24.77 -44.01 7.32
C ASN A 74 24.52 -45.53 7.36
N ARG A 75 23.60 -46.08 6.55
CA ARG A 75 23.29 -47.53 6.51
C ARG A 75 23.68 -48.23 5.21
N SER A 76 23.82 -47.53 4.09
CA SER A 76 24.13 -48.18 2.82
C SER A 76 25.54 -48.79 2.80
N THR A 77 25.65 -49.99 2.23
CA THR A 77 26.92 -50.65 1.92
C THR A 77 27.72 -49.91 0.84
N HIS A 78 27.07 -49.09 0.01
CA HIS A 78 27.73 -48.30 -1.05
C HIS A 78 28.68 -47.21 -0.53
N TYR A 79 28.68 -46.90 0.77
CA TYR A 79 29.49 -45.85 1.40
C TYR A 79 30.21 -46.33 2.66
N SER A 80 30.45 -47.64 2.79
CA SER A 80 31.13 -48.24 3.94
C SER A 80 32.50 -47.62 4.25
N GLN A 81 33.34 -47.35 3.23
CA GLN A 81 34.67 -46.75 3.42
C GLN A 81 34.61 -45.25 3.68
N ALA A 82 33.66 -44.53 3.07
CA ALA A 82 33.44 -43.11 3.41
C ALA A 82 32.95 -42.98 4.87
N ARG A 83 32.04 -43.86 5.28
CA ARG A 83 31.44 -43.89 6.62
C ARG A 83 32.43 -44.34 7.71
N SER A 84 33.37 -45.24 7.43
CA SER A 84 34.39 -45.66 8.42
C SER A 84 35.32 -44.49 8.80
N ASN A 85 35.70 -43.66 7.83
CA ASN A 85 36.57 -42.49 8.07
C ASN A 85 35.82 -41.27 8.62
N LEU A 86 34.59 -41.03 8.16
CA LEU A 86 33.84 -39.79 8.48
C LEU A 86 32.79 -39.97 9.58
N GLY A 87 32.27 -41.18 9.78
CA GLY A 87 31.18 -41.47 10.72
C GLY A 87 29.89 -40.70 10.41
N ILE A 88 29.09 -40.46 11.46
CA ILE A 88 27.74 -39.86 11.38
C ILE A 88 27.67 -38.50 10.66
N THR A 89 28.76 -37.72 10.64
CA THR A 89 28.82 -36.39 10.01
C THR A 89 28.82 -36.44 8.48
N LEU A 90 29.10 -37.61 7.88
CA LEU A 90 28.78 -37.88 6.48
C LEU A 90 27.26 -37.79 6.25
N GLY A 91 26.46 -38.53 7.02
CA GLY A 91 25.00 -38.47 6.93
C GLY A 91 24.44 -37.07 7.18
N VAL A 92 24.97 -36.33 8.16
CA VAL A 92 24.53 -34.95 8.46
C VAL A 92 24.80 -34.00 7.30
N SER A 93 26.03 -33.98 6.76
CA SER A 93 26.37 -33.04 5.68
C SER A 93 25.62 -33.35 4.38
N ARG A 94 25.34 -34.63 4.11
CA ARG A 94 24.57 -35.08 2.94
C ARG A 94 23.05 -34.92 3.11
N GLY A 95 22.54 -35.06 4.33
CA GLY A 95 21.17 -34.70 4.69
C GLY A 95 20.90 -33.22 4.42
N ALA A 96 21.77 -32.35 4.95
CA ALA A 96 21.69 -30.92 4.73
C ALA A 96 21.82 -30.52 3.25
N ALA A 97 22.77 -31.13 2.51
CA ALA A 97 22.91 -30.90 1.07
C ALA A 97 21.67 -31.28 0.26
N ALA A 98 20.94 -32.33 0.66
CA ALA A 98 19.71 -32.73 -0.01
C ALA A 98 18.58 -31.70 0.20
N VAL A 99 18.46 -31.14 1.40
CA VAL A 99 17.48 -30.08 1.69
C VAL A 99 17.85 -28.76 0.97
N ILE A 100 19.12 -28.36 0.98
CA ILE A 100 19.58 -27.17 0.22
C ILE A 100 19.21 -27.31 -1.26
N ASN A 101 19.46 -28.47 -1.88
CA ASN A 101 19.12 -28.69 -3.28
C ASN A 101 17.60 -28.62 -3.55
N PHE A 102 16.79 -29.18 -2.66
CA PHE A 102 15.33 -29.09 -2.73
C PHE A 102 14.85 -27.64 -2.63
N ASP A 103 15.30 -26.89 -1.62
CA ASP A 103 14.88 -25.50 -1.42
C ASP A 103 15.40 -24.56 -2.52
N CYS A 104 16.63 -24.77 -3.00
CA CYS A 104 17.15 -24.07 -4.19
C CYS A 104 16.37 -24.39 -5.47
N GLY A 105 15.78 -25.58 -5.59
CA GLY A 105 14.84 -25.93 -6.65
C GLY A 105 13.45 -25.28 -6.50
N LEU A 106 13.08 -24.82 -5.30
CA LEU A 106 11.80 -24.15 -5.05
C LEU A 106 11.87 -22.62 -5.07
N ILE A 107 13.01 -22.03 -4.68
CA ILE A 107 13.11 -20.59 -4.41
C ILE A 107 12.86 -19.73 -5.65
N LEU A 108 13.23 -20.17 -6.86
CA LEU A 108 12.94 -19.43 -8.09
C LEU A 108 11.44 -19.43 -8.44
N PHE A 109 10.73 -20.55 -8.23
CA PHE A 109 9.28 -20.61 -8.48
C PHE A 109 8.50 -19.59 -7.64
N SER A 110 8.96 -19.30 -6.41
CA SER A 110 8.32 -18.32 -5.52
C SER A 110 8.35 -16.87 -6.03
N VAL A 111 9.21 -16.56 -7.00
CA VAL A 111 9.30 -15.23 -7.65
C VAL A 111 8.78 -15.22 -9.10
N CYS A 112 8.29 -16.35 -9.62
CA CYS A 112 7.63 -16.44 -10.92
C CYS A 112 6.20 -15.88 -10.85
N ARG A 113 6.05 -14.55 -10.95
CA ARG A 113 4.80 -13.80 -10.76
C ARG A 113 3.72 -14.13 -11.78
N ASN A 114 4.06 -14.39 -13.05
CA ASN A 114 3.08 -14.77 -14.06
C ASN A 114 2.55 -16.18 -13.79
N LEU A 115 3.45 -17.11 -13.46
CA LEU A 115 3.05 -18.47 -13.07
C LEU A 115 2.20 -18.47 -11.81
N ILE A 116 2.58 -17.69 -10.78
CA ILE A 116 1.83 -17.56 -9.53
C ILE A 116 0.46 -16.92 -9.77
N SER A 117 0.36 -15.90 -10.61
CA SER A 117 -0.92 -15.27 -10.98
C SER A 117 -1.83 -16.24 -11.74
N LEU A 118 -1.27 -17.08 -12.63
CA LEU A 118 -1.99 -18.14 -13.33
C LEU A 118 -2.48 -19.24 -12.38
N LEU A 119 -1.64 -19.69 -11.43
CA LEU A 119 -2.03 -20.73 -10.47
C LEU A 119 -3.07 -20.22 -9.46
N ARG A 120 -3.04 -18.93 -9.10
CA ARG A 120 -4.03 -18.29 -8.21
C ARG A 120 -5.46 -18.32 -8.76
N SER A 121 -5.68 -18.31 -10.08
CA SER A 121 -7.03 -18.42 -10.65
C SER A 121 -7.56 -19.86 -10.71
N THR A 122 -6.78 -20.85 -10.28
CA THR A 122 -7.17 -22.27 -10.26
C THR A 122 -7.62 -22.72 -8.86
N PHE A 123 -8.18 -23.94 -8.77
CA PHE A 123 -8.53 -24.59 -7.51
C PHE A 123 -7.37 -24.68 -6.49
N LEU A 124 -6.11 -24.60 -6.96
CA LEU A 124 -4.93 -24.68 -6.11
C LEU A 124 -4.84 -23.53 -5.10
N ASN A 125 -5.45 -22.38 -5.36
CA ASN A 125 -5.45 -21.23 -4.43
C ASN A 125 -6.14 -21.53 -3.09
N ASN A 126 -7.03 -22.52 -3.05
CA ASN A 126 -7.67 -23.00 -1.82
C ASN A 126 -6.71 -23.80 -0.91
N ILE A 127 -5.60 -24.30 -1.47
CA ILE A 127 -4.62 -25.16 -0.79
C ILE A 127 -3.31 -24.39 -0.56
N VAL A 128 -2.82 -23.72 -1.59
CA VAL A 128 -1.53 -23.00 -1.61
C VAL A 128 -1.79 -21.49 -1.56
N PRO A 129 -1.31 -20.76 -0.54
CA PRO A 129 -1.55 -19.32 -0.41
C PRO A 129 -0.62 -18.52 -1.34
N PHE A 130 -0.95 -18.44 -2.62
CA PHE A 130 -0.12 -17.81 -3.66
C PHE A 130 0.18 -16.33 -3.37
N ASP A 131 -0.72 -15.58 -2.72
CA ASP A 131 -0.48 -14.19 -2.30
C ASP A 131 0.62 -14.04 -1.24
N LYS A 132 0.98 -15.12 -0.57
CA LYS A 132 2.07 -15.16 0.42
C LYS A 132 3.39 -15.67 -0.22
N ASN A 133 3.53 -15.68 -1.54
CA ASN A 133 4.73 -16.15 -2.26
C ASN A 133 6.03 -15.49 -1.81
N ILE A 134 6.09 -14.16 -1.65
CA ILE A 134 7.31 -13.45 -1.22
C ILE A 134 7.62 -13.71 0.28
N LEU A 135 6.61 -14.06 1.07
CA LEU A 135 6.81 -14.54 2.45
C LEU A 135 7.35 -15.97 2.45
N PHE A 136 6.87 -16.82 1.55
CA PHE A 136 7.40 -18.17 1.35
C PHE A 136 8.85 -18.13 0.82
N HIS A 137 9.16 -17.30 -0.17
CA HIS A 137 10.53 -17.02 -0.66
C HIS A 137 11.51 -16.76 0.48
N LYS A 138 11.14 -15.85 1.40
CA LYS A 138 11.95 -15.52 2.59
C LYS A 138 12.08 -16.70 3.56
N THR A 139 11.05 -17.53 3.68
CA THR A 139 11.06 -18.71 4.55
C THR A 139 11.98 -19.79 3.98
N VAL A 140 11.92 -20.03 2.67
CA VAL A 140 12.85 -20.91 1.93
C VAL A 140 14.29 -20.39 2.02
N ALA A 141 14.51 -19.08 1.86
CA ALA A 141 15.84 -18.48 2.01
C ALA A 141 16.44 -18.69 3.42
N TRP A 142 15.64 -18.57 4.49
CA TRP A 142 16.09 -18.88 5.86
C TRP A 142 16.38 -20.37 6.07
N SER A 143 15.65 -21.26 5.40
CA SER A 143 15.97 -22.70 5.39
C SER A 143 17.31 -22.99 4.70
N ILE A 144 17.54 -22.39 3.52
CA ILE A 144 18.83 -22.50 2.81
C ILE A 144 19.97 -22.03 3.71
N VAL A 145 19.83 -20.91 4.43
CA VAL A 145 20.82 -20.44 5.41
C VAL A 145 21.05 -21.45 6.53
N LEU A 146 19.99 -21.95 7.16
CA LEU A 146 20.06 -22.94 8.23
C LEU A 146 20.81 -24.21 7.80
N PHE A 147 20.38 -24.82 6.68
CA PHE A 147 21.00 -26.04 6.19
C PHE A 147 22.39 -25.79 5.59
N SER A 148 22.68 -24.60 5.04
CA SER A 148 24.05 -24.23 4.65
C SER A 148 24.99 -24.23 5.84
N VAL A 149 24.59 -23.68 7.00
CA VAL A 149 25.39 -23.75 8.23
C VAL A 149 25.61 -25.20 8.68
N VAL A 150 24.55 -26.03 8.72
CA VAL A 150 24.66 -27.45 9.09
C VAL A 150 25.56 -28.23 8.11
N HIS A 151 25.44 -27.94 6.81
CA HIS A 151 26.24 -28.55 5.76
C HIS A 151 27.72 -28.17 5.88
N SER A 152 28.03 -26.88 6.00
CA SER A 152 29.39 -26.37 6.17
C SER A 152 30.04 -26.90 7.45
N VAL A 153 29.38 -26.82 8.61
CA VAL A 153 29.89 -27.37 9.88
C VAL A 153 30.13 -28.88 9.77
N GLY A 154 29.20 -29.62 9.15
CA GLY A 154 29.39 -31.05 8.88
C GLY A 154 30.62 -31.32 8.00
N HIS A 155 30.86 -30.52 6.98
CA HIS A 155 32.06 -30.62 6.14
C HIS A 155 33.36 -30.27 6.87
N TYR A 156 33.37 -29.24 7.71
CA TYR A 156 34.53 -28.91 8.55
C TYR A 156 34.91 -30.05 9.50
N ILE A 157 33.91 -30.70 10.13
CA ILE A 157 34.16 -31.89 10.96
C ILE A 157 34.64 -33.07 10.10
N ASN A 158 34.09 -33.25 8.89
CA ASN A 158 34.53 -34.30 7.96
C ASN A 158 35.99 -34.10 7.51
N TYR A 159 36.43 -32.87 7.23
CA TYR A 159 37.84 -32.60 6.88
C TYR A 159 38.78 -32.95 8.04
N TYR A 160 38.43 -32.56 9.27
CA TYR A 160 39.20 -32.92 10.47
C TYR A 160 39.26 -34.44 10.70
N ARG A 161 38.13 -35.14 10.57
CA ARG A 161 38.07 -36.61 10.72
C ARG A 161 38.88 -37.34 9.65
N LEU A 162 38.87 -36.86 8.41
CA LEU A 162 39.65 -37.44 7.33
C LEU A 162 41.16 -37.27 7.57
N GLU A 163 41.60 -36.10 8.07
CA GLU A 163 42.98 -35.88 8.48
C GLU A 163 43.40 -36.85 9.61
N GLN A 164 42.56 -37.04 10.63
CA GLN A 164 42.84 -38.00 11.71
C GLN A 164 42.89 -39.45 11.20
N ALA A 165 42.05 -39.82 10.23
CA ALA A 165 42.06 -41.13 9.60
C ALA A 165 43.30 -41.37 8.72
N GLN A 166 43.92 -40.31 8.16
CA GLN A 166 45.22 -40.39 7.48
C GLN A 166 46.34 -40.60 8.51
N ARG A 167 46.43 -39.77 9.55
CA ARG A 167 47.41 -39.89 10.65
C ARG A 167 47.47 -41.31 11.22
N GLN A 168 46.32 -41.94 11.41
CA GLN A 168 46.23 -43.32 11.94
C GLN A 168 46.71 -44.41 10.97
N LYS A 169 46.59 -44.19 9.65
CA LYS A 169 46.99 -45.18 8.61
C LYS A 169 48.45 -45.02 8.19
N GLU A 170 48.95 -43.80 8.21
CA GLU A 170 50.26 -43.40 7.68
C GLU A 170 51.29 -43.18 8.81
N GLY A 171 51.08 -43.81 9.98
CA GLY A 171 52.04 -43.79 11.10
C GLY A 171 52.30 -42.41 11.73
N GLY A 172 51.41 -41.44 11.51
CA GLY A 172 51.56 -40.04 11.93
C GLY A 172 51.74 -39.05 10.77
N GLU A 173 52.02 -39.52 9.55
CA GLU A 173 52.10 -38.67 8.36
C GLU A 173 50.71 -38.14 7.93
N VAL A 174 50.68 -37.00 7.24
CA VAL A 174 49.47 -36.32 6.79
C VAL A 174 49.60 -35.93 5.33
N ASN A 175 49.14 -36.80 4.43
CA ASN A 175 49.09 -36.53 3.00
C ASN A 175 48.27 -35.28 2.61
N THR A 176 47.27 -34.88 3.40
CA THR A 176 46.50 -33.64 3.13
C THR A 176 45.89 -33.08 4.41
N SER A 177 46.18 -31.82 4.77
CA SER A 177 45.60 -31.21 5.97
C SER A 177 44.12 -30.83 5.79
N ALA A 178 43.37 -30.77 6.88
CA ALA A 178 41.98 -30.30 6.88
C ALA A 178 41.83 -28.86 6.35
N GLN A 179 42.84 -28.00 6.60
CA GLN A 179 42.90 -26.65 6.04
C GLN A 179 43.04 -26.67 4.50
N TYR A 180 43.93 -27.53 3.97
CA TYR A 180 44.08 -27.68 2.53
C TYR A 180 42.79 -28.21 1.89
N MET A 181 42.15 -29.20 2.52
CA MET A 181 40.87 -29.72 2.06
C MET A 181 39.76 -28.67 2.06
N ALA A 182 39.69 -27.82 3.09
CA ALA A 182 38.67 -26.78 3.21
C ALA A 182 38.85 -25.62 2.21
N LEU A 183 40.09 -25.23 1.91
CA LEU A 183 40.37 -24.01 1.13
C LEU A 183 40.76 -24.27 -0.33
N PHE A 184 41.46 -25.36 -0.63
CA PHE A 184 42.10 -25.58 -1.94
C PHE A 184 41.56 -26.79 -2.73
N THR A 185 40.64 -27.59 -2.16
CA THR A 185 39.89 -28.56 -2.97
C THR A 185 38.69 -27.90 -3.66
N GLY A 186 38.29 -28.44 -4.81
CA GLY A 186 37.13 -27.93 -5.58
C GLY A 186 35.86 -27.69 -4.74
N PRO A 187 35.36 -28.67 -3.97
CA PRO A 187 34.20 -28.46 -3.09
C PRO A 187 34.47 -27.47 -1.96
N GLY A 188 35.66 -27.50 -1.37
CA GLY A 188 36.05 -26.59 -0.29
C GLY A 188 36.01 -25.13 -0.75
N PHE A 189 36.75 -24.81 -1.81
CA PHE A 189 36.79 -23.47 -2.40
C PHE A 189 35.40 -23.00 -2.87
N THR A 190 34.70 -23.81 -3.68
CA THR A 190 33.36 -23.44 -4.17
C THR A 190 32.32 -23.32 -3.04
N GLY A 191 32.47 -24.08 -1.95
CA GLY A 191 31.64 -23.95 -0.76
C GLY A 191 31.82 -22.59 -0.06
N HIS A 192 33.06 -22.11 0.06
CA HIS A 192 33.33 -20.77 0.61
C HIS A 192 32.76 -19.66 -0.28
N VAL A 193 32.90 -19.78 -1.60
CA VAL A 193 32.29 -18.85 -2.57
C VAL A 193 30.77 -18.81 -2.41
N LEU A 194 30.12 -19.97 -2.30
CA LEU A 194 28.66 -20.07 -2.09
C LEU A 194 28.21 -19.41 -0.78
N VAL A 195 28.91 -19.67 0.33
CA VAL A 195 28.58 -19.08 1.64
C VAL A 195 28.79 -17.56 1.63
N LEU A 196 29.85 -17.05 1.00
CA LEU A 196 30.09 -15.61 0.85
C LEU A 196 28.98 -14.93 0.03
N ILE A 197 28.59 -15.51 -1.11
CA ILE A 197 27.51 -14.97 -1.93
C ILE A 197 26.18 -14.99 -1.15
N LEU A 198 25.86 -16.09 -0.48
CA LEU A 198 24.64 -16.22 0.32
C LEU A 198 24.61 -15.17 1.45
N PHE A 199 25.75 -14.93 2.12
CA PHE A 199 25.87 -13.90 3.15
C PHE A 199 25.59 -12.50 2.59
N LEU A 200 26.21 -12.12 1.46
CA LEU A 200 25.99 -10.82 0.82
C LEU A 200 24.53 -10.64 0.37
N MET A 201 23.93 -11.67 -0.24
CA MET A 201 22.52 -11.66 -0.66
C MET A 201 21.56 -11.50 0.53
N VAL A 202 21.77 -12.26 1.61
CA VAL A 202 20.84 -12.29 2.76
C VAL A 202 20.94 -11.01 3.58
N THR A 203 22.15 -10.52 3.84
CA THR A 203 22.37 -9.30 4.65
C THR A 203 21.77 -8.05 4.00
N SER A 204 21.95 -7.85 2.69
CA SER A 204 21.32 -6.73 1.96
C SER A 204 19.80 -6.84 1.89
N SER A 205 19.27 -8.07 1.83
CA SER A 205 17.84 -8.36 1.77
C SER A 205 17.08 -8.15 3.09
N VAL A 206 17.79 -7.91 4.21
CA VAL A 206 17.18 -7.57 5.51
C VAL A 206 16.40 -6.27 5.39
N GLU A 207 15.16 -6.24 5.91
CA GLU A 207 14.25 -5.09 5.74
C GLU A 207 14.86 -3.75 6.23
N ARG A 208 15.69 -3.77 7.28
CA ARG A 208 16.39 -2.57 7.79
C ARG A 208 17.45 -2.02 6.82
N VAL A 209 18.10 -2.88 6.05
CA VAL A 209 19.16 -2.51 5.10
C VAL A 209 18.53 -2.05 3.78
N ARG A 210 17.66 -2.90 3.20
CA ARG A 210 16.92 -2.60 1.96
C ARG A 210 16.11 -1.30 2.01
N ARG A 211 15.60 -0.90 3.20
CA ARG A 211 14.88 0.38 3.39
C ARG A 211 15.79 1.60 3.36
N LYS A 212 17.11 1.45 3.60
CA LYS A 212 18.09 2.54 3.56
C LYS A 212 18.76 2.67 2.19
N GLY A 213 18.90 1.57 1.45
CA GLY A 213 19.42 1.57 0.08
C GLY A 213 18.83 0.40 -0.70
N PHE A 214 17.97 0.69 -1.67
CA PHE A 214 17.36 -0.32 -2.53
C PHE A 214 18.36 -0.88 -3.55
N GLU A 215 19.22 -0.02 -4.11
CA GLU A 215 20.26 -0.41 -5.06
C GLU A 215 21.24 -1.45 -4.51
N THR A 216 21.72 -1.26 -3.27
CA THR A 216 22.59 -2.25 -2.61
C THR A 216 21.92 -3.62 -2.53
N PHE A 217 20.62 -3.67 -2.22
CA PHE A 217 19.84 -4.90 -2.28
C PHE A 217 19.74 -5.43 -3.70
N TRP A 218 19.40 -4.60 -4.69
CA TRP A 218 19.22 -5.02 -6.09
C TRP A 218 20.48 -5.67 -6.66
N TYR A 219 21.64 -5.00 -6.58
CA TYR A 219 22.90 -5.50 -7.14
C TYR A 219 23.38 -6.78 -6.43
N THR A 220 23.39 -6.79 -5.09
CA THR A 220 23.86 -7.97 -4.34
C THR A 220 22.90 -9.15 -4.48
N HIS A 221 21.58 -8.93 -4.59
CA HIS A 221 20.63 -10.02 -4.78
C HIS A 221 20.79 -10.69 -6.17
N HIS A 222 21.21 -9.95 -7.21
CA HIS A 222 21.54 -10.51 -8.53
C HIS A 222 22.75 -11.47 -8.54
N LEU A 223 23.53 -11.53 -7.46
CA LEU A 223 24.52 -12.59 -7.25
C LEU A 223 23.90 -14.00 -7.21
N PHE A 224 22.56 -14.13 -7.15
CA PHE A 224 21.86 -15.41 -7.35
C PHE A 224 22.31 -16.14 -8.62
N ILE A 225 22.66 -15.41 -9.69
CA ILE A 225 23.14 -15.99 -10.95
C ILE A 225 24.45 -16.76 -10.71
N LEU A 226 25.42 -16.12 -10.05
CA LEU A 226 26.70 -16.74 -9.70
C LEU A 226 26.53 -17.86 -8.67
N PHE A 227 25.62 -17.68 -7.70
CA PHE A 227 25.26 -18.69 -6.72
C PHE A 227 24.77 -19.98 -7.39
N PHE A 228 23.80 -19.90 -8.30
CA PHE A 228 23.27 -21.11 -8.97
C PHE A 228 24.31 -21.77 -9.89
N LEU A 229 25.11 -21.00 -10.63
CA LEU A 229 26.20 -21.56 -11.45
C LEU A 229 27.22 -22.31 -10.59
N THR A 230 27.63 -21.71 -9.47
CA THR A 230 28.58 -22.34 -8.53
C THR A 230 27.94 -23.53 -7.82
N LEU A 231 26.66 -23.48 -7.43
CA LEU A 231 25.93 -24.58 -6.78
C LEU A 231 25.77 -25.79 -7.72
N MET A 232 25.51 -25.54 -9.00
CA MET A 232 25.46 -26.57 -10.04
C MET A 232 26.82 -27.26 -10.19
N TYR A 233 27.93 -26.53 -10.09
CA TYR A 233 29.28 -27.10 -10.24
C TYR A 233 29.88 -27.68 -8.94
N HIS A 234 29.52 -27.15 -7.77
CA HIS A 234 30.06 -27.52 -6.45
C HIS A 234 30.04 -29.02 -6.15
N GLY A 235 29.02 -29.74 -6.63
CA GLY A 235 28.89 -31.19 -6.46
C GLY A 235 29.67 -32.06 -7.46
N ALA A 236 30.37 -31.49 -8.45
CA ALA A 236 30.91 -32.24 -9.59
C ALA A 236 32.24 -32.97 -9.30
N PHE A 237 33.00 -32.52 -8.29
CA PHE A 237 34.38 -32.96 -8.03
C PHE A 237 34.55 -34.39 -7.46
N CYS A 238 33.47 -35.18 -7.33
CA CYS A 238 33.49 -36.54 -6.77
C CYS A 238 34.32 -36.71 -5.46
N PHE A 239 34.15 -35.79 -4.50
CA PHE A 239 34.90 -35.82 -3.25
C PHE A 239 34.50 -36.98 -2.33
N ILE A 240 33.23 -37.40 -2.38
CA ILE A 240 32.72 -38.58 -1.67
C ILE A 240 32.49 -39.66 -2.71
N ARG A 241 33.34 -40.68 -2.70
CA ARG A 241 33.28 -41.83 -3.60
C ARG A 241 32.38 -42.91 -3.01
N ALA A 242 31.74 -43.68 -3.89
CA ALA A 242 31.05 -44.91 -3.52
C ALA A 242 32.01 -46.11 -3.60
N ASP A 243 31.75 -47.15 -2.83
CA ASP A 243 32.54 -48.39 -2.81
C ASP A 243 32.16 -49.36 -3.95
N THR A 244 31.12 -49.02 -4.72
CA THR A 244 30.57 -49.82 -5.82
C THR A 244 30.44 -48.97 -7.09
N PRO A 245 30.53 -49.57 -8.30
CA PRO A 245 30.34 -48.83 -9.54
C PRO A 245 28.93 -48.21 -9.64
N PRO A 246 28.79 -46.97 -10.17
CA PRO A 246 29.88 -46.05 -10.54
C PRO A 246 30.49 -45.39 -9.29
N TYR A 247 31.78 -45.67 -9.04
CA TYR A 247 32.54 -45.16 -7.88
C TYR A 247 32.55 -43.62 -7.82
N CYS A 248 32.52 -43.00 -9.00
CA CYS A 248 32.31 -41.57 -9.19
C CYS A 248 31.16 -41.29 -10.15
N LYS A 249 30.31 -40.34 -9.77
CA LYS A 249 29.39 -39.66 -10.68
C LYS A 249 29.93 -38.25 -10.91
N SER A 250 30.55 -38.02 -12.06
CA SER A 250 31.05 -36.69 -12.49
C SER A 250 29.91 -35.67 -12.71
N SER A 251 28.67 -36.17 -12.74
CA SER A 251 27.46 -35.35 -12.86
C SER A 251 26.96 -34.96 -11.46
N PRO A 252 26.98 -33.65 -11.09
CA PRO A 252 26.56 -33.18 -9.77
C PRO A 252 25.08 -33.48 -9.48
N GLY A 253 24.69 -33.64 -8.22
CA GLY A 253 23.27 -33.85 -7.88
C GLY A 253 22.41 -32.60 -8.14
N SER A 254 22.98 -31.41 -7.94
CA SER A 254 22.29 -30.13 -7.80
C SER A 254 21.54 -29.68 -9.05
N TYR A 255 22.09 -29.91 -10.25
CA TYR A 255 21.46 -29.44 -11.50
C TYR A 255 20.06 -30.02 -11.70
N LYS A 256 19.79 -31.24 -11.21
CA LYS A 256 18.49 -31.90 -11.35
C LYS A 256 17.35 -31.16 -10.66
N PHE A 257 17.65 -30.49 -9.55
CA PHE A 257 16.69 -29.69 -8.79
C PHE A 257 16.57 -28.27 -9.37
N VAL A 258 17.72 -27.67 -9.73
CA VAL A 258 17.77 -26.28 -10.20
C VAL A 258 17.20 -26.13 -11.63
N LEU A 259 17.49 -27.06 -12.55
CA LEU A 259 17.25 -26.89 -13.99
C LEU A 259 15.78 -26.59 -14.34
N GLY A 260 14.82 -27.28 -13.71
CA GLY A 260 13.39 -27.01 -13.92
C GLY A 260 13.00 -25.61 -13.45
N SER A 261 13.42 -25.23 -12.24
CA SER A 261 13.14 -23.90 -11.67
C SER A 261 13.78 -22.76 -12.47
N LEU A 262 14.99 -22.99 -13.00
CA LEU A 262 15.71 -22.05 -13.85
C LEU A 262 15.04 -21.92 -15.23
N PHE A 263 14.57 -23.02 -15.83
CA PHE A 263 13.83 -22.99 -17.09
C PHE A 263 12.55 -22.15 -16.96
N PHE A 264 11.72 -22.40 -15.94
CA PHE A 264 10.50 -21.62 -15.72
C PHE A 264 10.78 -20.15 -15.38
N TYR A 265 11.85 -19.87 -14.62
CA TYR A 265 12.28 -18.50 -14.34
C TYR A 265 12.74 -17.75 -15.60
N ILE A 266 13.53 -18.39 -16.47
CA ILE A 266 13.97 -17.81 -17.75
C ILE A 266 12.77 -17.60 -18.66
N LEU A 267 11.89 -18.60 -18.82
CA LEU A 267 10.68 -18.49 -19.63
C LEU A 267 9.80 -17.32 -19.16
N GLU A 268 9.57 -17.19 -17.85
CA GLU A 268 8.84 -16.04 -17.33
C GLU A 268 9.57 -14.72 -17.60
N ARG A 269 10.88 -14.65 -17.40
CA ARG A 269 11.66 -13.42 -17.62
C ARG A 269 11.60 -12.99 -19.08
N THR A 270 11.68 -13.94 -20.02
CA THR A 270 11.51 -13.71 -21.46
C THR A 270 10.10 -13.20 -21.79
N VAL A 271 9.04 -13.82 -21.23
CA VAL A 271 7.65 -13.37 -21.43
C VAL A 271 7.45 -11.94 -20.90
N ARG A 272 8.04 -11.59 -19.76
CA ARG A 272 7.99 -10.23 -19.19
C ARG A 272 8.72 -9.21 -20.06
N GLU A 273 9.92 -9.55 -20.53
CA GLU A 273 10.74 -8.68 -21.37
C GLU A 273 10.08 -8.38 -22.73
N ILE A 274 9.50 -9.40 -23.38
CA ILE A 274 8.73 -9.24 -24.62
C ILE A 274 7.53 -8.33 -24.39
N ARG A 275 6.79 -8.54 -23.28
CA ARG A 275 5.60 -7.75 -22.93
C ARG A 275 5.92 -6.28 -22.69
N ALA A 276 6.96 -6.01 -21.89
CA ALA A 276 7.28 -4.66 -21.47
C ALA A 276 7.94 -3.81 -22.58
N ARG A 277 8.47 -4.45 -23.64
CA ARG A 277 9.01 -3.78 -24.83
C ARG A 277 7.96 -3.30 -25.83
N LEU A 278 6.68 -3.55 -25.60
CA LEU A 278 5.61 -2.98 -26.41
C LEU A 278 5.66 -1.44 -26.39
N PRO A 279 5.24 -0.77 -27.47
CA PRO A 279 5.15 0.68 -27.48
C PRO A 279 4.07 1.12 -26.49
N THR A 280 4.42 2.03 -25.59
CA THR A 280 3.46 2.71 -24.71
C THR A 280 3.78 4.20 -24.73
N ALA A 281 2.74 5.03 -24.66
CA ALA A 281 2.84 6.48 -24.74
C ALA A 281 2.06 7.10 -23.58
N ILE A 282 2.69 8.05 -22.89
CA ILE A 282 2.03 8.87 -21.88
C ILE A 282 1.06 9.81 -22.60
N SER A 283 -0.22 9.75 -22.25
CA SER A 283 -1.29 10.58 -22.84
C SER A 283 -1.52 11.87 -22.06
N LYS A 284 -1.46 11.79 -20.71
CA LYS A 284 -1.72 12.90 -19.80
C LYS A 284 -0.90 12.73 -18.52
N ILE A 285 -0.50 13.86 -17.95
CA ILE A 285 0.14 13.96 -16.65
C ILE A 285 -0.69 14.94 -15.83
N VAL A 286 -0.98 14.61 -14.57
CA VAL A 286 -1.69 15.51 -13.65
C VAL A 286 -0.90 15.61 -12.36
N LEU A 287 -0.70 16.84 -11.89
CA LEU A 287 -0.09 17.11 -10.60
C LEU A 287 -1.19 17.23 -9.55
N HIS A 288 -1.01 16.49 -8.47
CA HIS A 288 -1.93 16.40 -7.36
C HIS A 288 -1.24 16.91 -6.07
N PRO A 289 -1.98 17.43 -5.08
CA PRO A 289 -1.41 17.85 -3.81
C PRO A 289 -0.71 16.72 -3.04
N SER A 290 -0.10 17.04 -1.90
CA SER A 290 0.64 16.06 -1.07
C SER A 290 1.80 15.32 -1.81
N LYS A 291 2.36 15.98 -2.84
CA LYS A 291 3.44 15.50 -3.72
C LYS A 291 3.08 14.20 -4.45
N VAL A 292 1.92 14.18 -5.11
CA VAL A 292 1.42 13.05 -5.91
C VAL A 292 1.39 13.42 -7.40
N LEU A 293 1.78 12.48 -8.25
CA LEU A 293 1.82 12.60 -9.70
C LEU A 293 0.96 11.50 -10.32
N GLU A 294 -0.09 11.87 -11.05
CA GLU A 294 -0.83 10.93 -11.91
C GLU A 294 -0.17 10.89 -13.29
N VAL A 295 0.11 9.68 -13.77
CA VAL A 295 0.56 9.44 -15.14
C VAL A 295 -0.45 8.53 -15.83
N GLN A 296 -1.08 9.03 -16.89
CA GLN A 296 -1.99 8.29 -17.76
C GLN A 296 -1.24 7.80 -19.00
N ILE A 297 -1.36 6.51 -19.29
CA ILE A 297 -0.65 5.81 -20.35
C ILE A 297 -1.70 5.17 -21.26
N LYS A 298 -1.67 5.49 -22.56
CA LYS A 298 -2.68 5.01 -23.51
C LYS A 298 -2.65 3.47 -23.64
N LYS A 299 -3.82 2.81 -23.57
CA LYS A 299 -3.91 1.37 -23.87
C LYS A 299 -3.79 1.19 -25.39
N GLU A 300 -2.76 0.46 -25.84
CA GLU A 300 -2.64 0.09 -27.25
C GLU A 300 -3.67 -1.01 -27.58
N THR A 301 -4.47 -0.79 -28.63
CA THR A 301 -5.60 -1.64 -29.03
C THR A 301 -5.38 -2.16 -30.45
N ARG A 302 -5.38 -3.49 -30.63
CA ARG A 302 -5.17 -4.10 -31.95
C ARG A 302 -6.30 -5.08 -32.27
N ARG A 303 -7.03 -4.82 -33.37
CA ARG A 303 -8.24 -5.58 -33.76
C ARG A 303 -9.34 -5.60 -32.68
N GLY A 304 -9.57 -4.46 -32.02
CA GLY A 304 -10.63 -4.30 -31.02
C GLY A 304 -10.30 -4.79 -29.61
N ASP A 305 -9.36 -5.72 -29.44
CA ASP A 305 -8.86 -6.13 -28.13
C ASP A 305 -7.67 -5.25 -27.68
N SER A 306 -7.69 -4.79 -26.43
CA SER A 306 -6.50 -4.23 -25.79
C SER A 306 -5.53 -5.35 -25.44
N PHE A 307 -4.25 -5.16 -25.76
CA PHE A 307 -3.21 -6.08 -25.30
C PHE A 307 -3.08 -6.07 -23.77
N PHE A 308 -3.42 -4.94 -23.13
CA PHE A 308 -3.27 -4.73 -21.69
C PHE A 308 -4.60 -4.96 -20.95
N ARG A 309 -4.94 -6.23 -20.69
CA ARG A 309 -6.17 -6.64 -19.97
C ARG A 309 -5.96 -6.65 -18.45
N ALA A 310 -6.04 -5.49 -17.83
CA ALA A 310 -6.01 -5.37 -16.35
C ALA A 310 -7.40 -5.59 -15.71
N LYS A 311 -7.40 -6.09 -14.48
CA LYS A 311 -8.55 -6.11 -13.58
C LYS A 311 -8.40 -5.05 -12.49
N ALA A 312 -9.51 -4.70 -11.85
CA ALA A 312 -9.53 -3.70 -10.80
C ALA A 312 -8.64 -4.08 -9.60
N GLY A 313 -7.89 -3.10 -9.08
CA GLY A 313 -6.98 -3.26 -7.95
C GLY A 313 -5.63 -3.95 -8.28
N GLN A 314 -5.40 -4.39 -9.52
CA GLN A 314 -4.12 -4.95 -9.95
C GLN A 314 -3.01 -3.89 -10.02
N TYR A 315 -1.75 -4.32 -10.14
CA TYR A 315 -0.59 -3.43 -10.20
C TYR A 315 0.34 -3.76 -11.39
N ILE A 316 1.20 -2.80 -11.73
CA ILE A 316 2.25 -2.94 -12.75
C ILE A 316 3.62 -2.62 -12.15
N PHE A 317 4.68 -3.01 -12.85
CA PHE A 317 6.00 -2.39 -12.72
C PHE A 317 6.21 -1.41 -13.87
N LEU A 318 6.58 -0.18 -13.52
CA LEU A 318 6.93 0.90 -14.44
C LEU A 318 8.45 1.02 -14.51
N ASN A 319 8.98 1.20 -15.72
CA ASN A 319 10.36 1.58 -15.97
C ASN A 319 10.41 2.78 -16.93
N CYS A 320 11.39 3.66 -16.72
CA CYS A 320 11.69 4.81 -17.58
C CYS A 320 13.17 4.73 -18.00
N PRO A 321 13.48 4.27 -19.22
CA PRO A 321 14.86 4.07 -19.67
C PRO A 321 15.73 5.33 -19.66
N ASP A 322 15.12 6.51 -19.85
CA ASP A 322 15.75 7.83 -19.79
C ASP A 322 16.36 8.15 -18.40
N ILE A 323 15.94 7.43 -17.35
CA ILE A 323 16.41 7.62 -15.97
C ILE A 323 17.29 6.42 -15.58
N SER A 324 16.76 5.21 -15.77
CA SER A 324 17.46 3.97 -15.48
C SER A 324 16.87 2.85 -16.31
N ALA A 325 17.71 2.18 -17.11
CA ALA A 325 17.30 1.06 -17.95
C ALA A 325 17.00 -0.23 -17.15
N PHE A 326 17.34 -0.28 -15.85
CA PHE A 326 17.31 -1.50 -15.05
C PHE A 326 16.39 -1.44 -13.81
N GLU A 327 16.00 -0.25 -13.36
CA GLU A 327 15.09 -0.07 -12.21
C GLU A 327 13.62 -0.22 -12.62
N TRP A 328 12.90 -1.10 -11.92
CA TRP A 328 11.47 -1.36 -12.14
C TRP A 328 10.71 -1.12 -10.85
N HIS A 329 9.81 -0.14 -10.86
CA HIS A 329 9.08 0.31 -9.66
C HIS A 329 7.61 -0.15 -9.70
N PRO A 330 7.11 -0.82 -8.65
CA PRO A 330 5.73 -1.28 -8.61
C PRO A 330 4.77 -0.12 -8.29
N PHE A 331 3.73 0.04 -9.11
CA PHE A 331 2.64 0.98 -8.88
C PHE A 331 1.29 0.32 -9.14
N THR A 332 0.33 0.59 -8.26
CA THR A 332 -1.04 0.09 -8.41
C THR A 332 -1.75 0.84 -9.53
N ILE A 333 -2.49 0.10 -10.35
CA ILE A 333 -3.32 0.67 -11.42
C ILE A 333 -4.49 1.36 -10.73
N THR A 334 -4.64 2.67 -10.96
CA THR A 334 -5.71 3.49 -10.38
C THR A 334 -6.90 3.66 -11.33
N SER A 335 -6.68 3.45 -12.63
CA SER A 335 -7.74 3.41 -13.65
C SER A 335 -8.60 2.14 -13.54
N ALA A 336 -9.84 2.20 -14.00
CA ALA A 336 -10.68 1.02 -14.18
C ALA A 336 -10.22 0.14 -15.36
N PRO A 337 -10.60 -1.14 -15.38
CA PRO A 337 -10.51 -1.98 -16.57
C PRO A 337 -11.15 -1.34 -17.81
N GLU A 338 -12.29 -0.68 -17.62
CA GLU A 338 -13.16 -0.10 -18.65
C GLU A 338 -12.61 1.17 -19.33
N GLU A 339 -11.73 1.93 -18.68
CA GLU A 339 -11.15 3.16 -19.23
C GLU A 339 -10.21 2.85 -20.42
N ASP A 340 -9.99 3.78 -21.36
CA ASP A 340 -9.12 3.57 -22.54
C ASP A 340 -7.61 3.83 -22.25
N TYR A 341 -7.30 4.23 -21.02
CA TYR A 341 -5.94 4.44 -20.52
C TYR A 341 -5.66 3.59 -19.27
N VAL A 342 -4.38 3.46 -18.92
CA VAL A 342 -3.89 2.95 -17.64
C VAL A 342 -3.35 4.14 -16.86
N SER A 343 -3.90 4.44 -15.68
CA SER A 343 -3.31 5.45 -14.79
C SER A 343 -2.63 4.83 -13.59
N VAL A 344 -1.57 5.51 -13.14
CA VAL A 344 -0.88 5.24 -11.87
C VAL A 344 -0.70 6.55 -11.11
N HIS A 345 -0.91 6.51 -9.79
CA HIS A 345 -0.66 7.64 -8.90
C HIS A 345 0.62 7.38 -8.10
N ILE A 346 1.62 8.24 -8.30
CA ILE A 346 2.98 8.08 -7.79
C ILE A 346 3.24 9.18 -6.77
N ARG A 347 3.43 8.82 -5.49
CA ARG A 347 3.90 9.77 -4.48
C ARG A 347 5.40 9.97 -4.62
N ILE A 348 5.85 11.22 -4.69
CA ILE A 348 7.27 11.57 -4.83
C ILE A 348 7.94 11.52 -3.45
N VAL A 349 8.77 10.50 -3.23
CA VAL A 349 9.37 10.20 -1.89
C VAL A 349 10.81 9.71 -1.93
N GLY A 350 11.38 9.47 -3.11
CA GLY A 350 12.75 8.96 -3.25
C GLY A 350 13.33 9.22 -4.64
N ASP A 351 14.63 8.94 -4.79
CA ASP A 351 15.48 9.38 -5.90
C ASP A 351 14.87 9.14 -7.29
N TRP A 352 14.47 7.89 -7.58
CA TRP A 352 13.84 7.54 -8.86
C TRP A 352 12.52 8.30 -9.09
N THR A 353 11.64 8.39 -8.08
CA THR A 353 10.36 9.12 -8.23
C THR A 353 10.57 10.61 -8.47
N THR A 354 11.59 11.21 -7.83
CA THR A 354 11.94 12.62 -8.02
C THR A 354 12.56 12.86 -9.39
N ALA A 355 13.44 11.97 -9.85
CA ALA A 355 13.97 12.00 -11.22
C ALA A 355 12.86 11.82 -12.26
N PHE A 356 11.87 10.96 -11.99
CA PHE A 356 10.74 10.72 -12.90
C PHE A 356 9.81 11.92 -13.01
N ALA A 357 9.48 12.57 -11.90
CA ALA A 357 8.77 13.85 -11.92
C ALA A 357 9.53 14.89 -12.77
N ARG A 358 10.82 15.11 -12.49
CA ARG A 358 11.64 16.08 -13.24
C ARG A 358 11.72 15.77 -14.74
N ARG A 359 11.90 14.49 -15.12
CA ARG A 359 11.93 14.07 -16.53
C ARG A 359 10.59 14.29 -17.26
N LEU A 360 9.49 14.30 -16.53
CA LEU A 360 8.15 14.62 -17.02
C LEU A 360 7.87 16.14 -17.06
N GLY A 361 8.83 16.98 -16.67
CA GLY A 361 8.67 18.44 -16.59
C GLY A 361 8.02 18.92 -15.29
N CYS A 362 7.87 18.03 -14.29
CA CYS A 362 7.26 18.32 -13.01
C CYS A 362 8.32 18.54 -11.92
N SER A 363 8.27 19.69 -11.25
CA SER A 363 9.00 19.95 -10.01
C SER A 363 8.05 20.02 -8.82
N PHE A 364 8.58 19.70 -7.63
CA PHE A 364 7.89 19.85 -6.34
C PHE A 364 8.77 20.65 -5.38
N ASP A 365 9.60 21.53 -5.97
CA ASP A 365 10.49 22.46 -5.29
C ASP A 365 9.68 23.71 -4.95
N ASP A 366 9.66 24.10 -3.68
CA ASP A 366 8.67 25.04 -3.12
C ASP A 366 8.74 26.43 -3.80
N GLU A 367 9.92 26.81 -4.30
CA GLU A 367 10.17 28.03 -5.08
C GLU A 367 9.38 28.09 -6.39
N GLN A 368 9.13 26.95 -7.04
CA GLN A 368 8.41 26.92 -8.33
C GLN A 368 6.89 26.82 -8.14
N GLN A 369 6.41 26.26 -7.03
CA GLN A 369 5.00 26.38 -6.63
C GLN A 369 4.67 27.83 -6.29
N PHE A 370 5.53 28.52 -5.53
CA PHE A 370 5.42 29.97 -5.29
C PHE A 370 5.30 30.76 -6.60
N TRP A 371 6.13 30.50 -7.61
CA TRP A 371 6.00 31.18 -8.90
C TRP A 371 4.72 30.84 -9.67
N ILE A 372 4.19 29.62 -9.59
CA ILE A 372 2.90 29.26 -10.20
C ILE A 372 1.75 29.99 -9.50
N GLU A 373 1.82 30.14 -8.18
CA GLU A 373 0.85 30.89 -7.37
C GLU A 373 0.91 32.40 -7.60
N GLU A 374 2.10 32.97 -7.64
CA GLU A 374 2.35 34.36 -8.00
C GLU A 374 1.86 34.67 -9.42
N LEU A 375 2.07 33.76 -10.38
CA LEU A 375 1.57 33.90 -11.75
C LEU A 375 0.04 33.76 -11.82
N ARG A 376 -0.56 32.84 -11.06
CA ARG A 376 -2.03 32.68 -10.95
C ARG A 376 -2.67 33.97 -10.39
N ASN A 377 -2.11 34.50 -9.30
CA ASN A 377 -2.59 35.76 -8.71
C ASN A 377 -2.40 36.94 -9.67
N ARG A 378 -1.30 36.99 -10.44
CA ARG A 378 -1.07 38.04 -11.46
C ARG A 378 -1.91 37.91 -12.73
N THR A 379 -2.43 36.72 -13.06
CA THR A 379 -3.28 36.52 -14.25
C THR A 379 -4.77 36.64 -13.97
N PHE A 380 -5.21 36.44 -12.72
CA PHE A 380 -6.63 36.52 -12.34
C PHE A 380 -6.97 37.61 -11.30
N GLY A 381 -5.98 38.22 -10.61
CA GLY A 381 -6.19 39.33 -9.66
C GLY A 381 -6.30 40.71 -10.32
N GLY A 382 -6.87 40.78 -11.54
CA GLY A 382 -6.84 41.96 -12.41
C GLY A 382 -8.14 42.76 -12.48
N GLU A 383 -9.13 42.51 -11.61
CA GLU A 383 -10.43 43.19 -11.69
C GLU A 383 -11.14 43.31 -10.33
N GLU A 384 -10.58 44.14 -9.43
CA GLU A 384 -11.38 44.78 -8.37
C GLU A 384 -11.40 46.30 -8.54
N THR A 385 -12.55 46.89 -8.22
CA THR A 385 -12.96 48.21 -8.68
C THR A 385 -12.45 49.33 -7.77
N GLY A 386 -11.61 50.20 -8.33
CA GLY A 386 -11.12 51.39 -7.64
C GLY A 386 -12.19 52.48 -7.46
N ALA A 387 -13.01 52.36 -6.42
CA ALA A 387 -13.75 53.49 -5.87
C ALA A 387 -12.76 54.44 -5.17
N GLY A 388 -12.82 55.74 -5.50
CA GLY A 388 -11.78 56.69 -5.13
C GLY A 388 -11.75 57.09 -3.65
N GLY A 389 -10.54 57.32 -3.13
CA GLY A 389 -10.31 57.90 -1.81
C GLY A 389 -8.91 58.54 -1.74
N GLY A 390 -8.82 59.84 -2.01
CA GLY A 390 -7.54 60.56 -1.99
C GLY A 390 -7.12 61.00 -0.58
N GLY A 391 -5.83 60.86 -0.27
CA GLY A 391 -5.21 61.39 0.95
C GLY A 391 -3.69 61.36 0.81
N GLY A 392 -3.02 62.50 0.95
CA GLY A 392 -1.60 62.67 0.60
C GLY A 392 -0.66 62.91 1.78
N GLY A 393 0.64 62.96 1.48
CA GLY A 393 1.76 63.19 2.40
C GLY A 393 2.42 61.88 2.84
N GLY A 394 3.75 61.74 2.88
CA GLY A 394 4.84 62.68 2.56
C GLY A 394 6.03 62.47 3.50
N GLY A 395 7.26 62.49 2.96
CA GLY A 395 8.49 62.48 3.79
C GLY A 395 9.45 61.33 3.48
N GLY A 396 10.61 61.68 2.90
CA GLY A 396 11.67 60.75 2.51
C GLY A 396 12.56 60.22 3.63
N GLY A 397 13.56 59.43 3.22
CA GLY A 397 14.59 58.87 4.08
C GLY A 397 15.49 57.90 3.31
N GLY A 398 16.64 58.38 2.83
CA GLY A 398 17.62 57.54 2.13
C GLY A 398 18.58 56.85 3.11
N GLY A 399 19.16 55.72 2.70
CA GLY A 399 20.18 55.01 3.47
C GLY A 399 20.54 53.66 2.84
N GLY A 400 21.56 53.64 1.99
CA GLY A 400 22.24 52.39 1.63
C GLY A 400 23.45 52.15 2.53
N ILE A 401 23.90 50.90 2.68
CA ILE A 401 25.29 50.55 2.99
C ILE A 401 25.57 49.04 2.75
N THR A 402 26.55 48.81 1.89
CA THR A 402 27.49 47.68 1.75
C THR A 402 27.07 46.19 1.84
N SER A 403 27.38 45.51 0.75
CA SER A 403 27.84 44.11 0.62
C SER A 403 28.78 43.60 1.72
N GLY A 404 28.66 42.29 2.05
CA GLY A 404 29.69 41.50 2.72
C GLY A 404 29.80 40.10 2.08
N SER A 405 30.98 39.76 1.55
CA SER A 405 31.24 38.54 0.78
C SER A 405 32.10 37.53 1.52
N SER A 406 31.74 36.24 1.50
CA SER A 406 32.64 35.09 1.71
C SER A 406 31.83 33.78 1.65
N SER A 407 32.33 32.63 1.17
CA SER A 407 33.45 32.32 0.26
C SER A 407 33.36 30.81 -0.02
N ALA A 408 33.28 30.39 -1.28
CA ALA A 408 33.25 28.96 -1.62
C ALA A 408 34.64 28.33 -1.52
N VAL A 409 34.71 27.07 -1.08
CA VAL A 409 35.89 26.20 -1.27
C VAL A 409 35.40 24.92 -1.93
N ALA A 410 35.82 24.71 -3.17
CA ALA A 410 35.71 23.46 -3.89
C ALA A 410 37.12 23.04 -4.32
N THR A 411 37.38 21.74 -4.34
CA THR A 411 38.63 21.16 -4.83
C THR A 411 38.32 20.11 -5.88
N ASP A 412 38.76 20.36 -7.12
CA ASP A 412 39.49 19.48 -8.04
C ASP A 412 39.33 17.94 -7.94
N SER A 413 39.45 17.16 -9.03
CA SER A 413 39.59 17.42 -10.48
C SER A 413 39.70 16.04 -11.15
N MET A 414 39.27 15.89 -12.42
CA MET A 414 40.05 15.33 -13.53
C MET A 414 39.17 15.01 -14.76
N ALA A 415 39.76 15.06 -15.95
CA ALA A 415 39.05 15.17 -17.22
C ALA A 415 39.49 14.14 -18.29
N PHE A 416 38.58 13.85 -19.22
CA PHE A 416 38.82 13.31 -20.57
C PHE A 416 37.50 13.51 -21.36
N GLY A 417 37.43 13.95 -22.62
CA GLY A 417 38.47 14.38 -23.56
C GLY A 417 38.15 13.97 -25.00
N SER A 418 37.52 14.83 -25.82
CA SER A 418 37.58 14.77 -27.31
C SER A 418 37.05 16.06 -27.96
N ARG A 419 37.43 16.31 -29.23
CA ARG A 419 37.23 17.57 -29.99
C ARG A 419 36.53 17.33 -31.34
N SER A 420 35.71 18.29 -31.79
CA SER A 420 35.54 18.77 -33.20
C SER A 420 34.39 19.79 -33.28
N SER A 421 34.26 20.69 -34.27
CA SER A 421 35.26 21.46 -35.07
C SER A 421 34.56 22.69 -35.69
N LEU A 422 35.31 23.77 -35.96
CA LEU A 422 34.81 25.09 -36.42
C LEU A 422 34.03 25.11 -37.76
N SER A 423 33.10 26.08 -37.87
CA SER A 423 32.98 27.15 -38.91
C SER A 423 31.50 27.49 -39.20
N GLY A 424 31.09 28.70 -39.60
CA GLY A 424 31.81 29.97 -39.74
C GLY A 424 31.31 30.80 -40.94
N ALA A 425 30.39 31.76 -40.74
CA ALA A 425 29.99 32.74 -41.77
C ALA A 425 29.43 34.04 -41.15
N LYS A 426 29.76 35.20 -41.74
CA LYS A 426 29.27 36.55 -41.36
C LYS A 426 28.55 37.21 -42.55
N SER A 427 27.46 37.92 -42.31
CA SER A 427 26.95 39.04 -43.14
C SER A 427 25.91 39.83 -42.32
N ARG A 428 26.24 41.01 -41.79
CA ARG A 428 26.12 42.37 -42.36
C ARG A 428 24.72 42.98 -42.18
N MET A 429 24.64 44.01 -41.33
CA MET A 429 23.43 44.79 -40.98
C MET A 429 23.04 45.81 -42.06
N ASN A 430 21.77 46.25 -42.02
CA ASN A 430 21.42 47.66 -42.22
C ASN A 430 20.16 48.03 -41.39
N PRO A 431 19.98 49.27 -40.88
CA PRO A 431 18.98 49.57 -39.85
C PRO A 431 17.82 50.49 -40.30
N SER A 432 16.65 50.35 -39.67
CA SER A 432 15.70 51.47 -39.48
C SER A 432 14.64 51.17 -38.40
N ALA A 433 14.33 52.20 -37.59
CA ALA A 433 13.09 52.55 -36.86
C ALA A 433 11.95 51.50 -36.73
N THR A 434 11.20 51.37 -35.61
CA THR A 434 11.01 52.20 -34.40
C THR A 434 10.22 51.43 -33.33
N SER A 435 10.14 51.96 -32.11
CA SER A 435 9.25 51.61 -30.98
C SER A 435 9.95 50.94 -29.79
N ASN A 436 10.06 51.70 -28.69
CA ASN A 436 10.54 51.20 -27.41
C ASN A 436 9.44 50.39 -26.70
N SER A 437 9.62 49.07 -26.64
CA SER A 437 9.15 48.28 -25.50
C SER A 437 10.30 47.40 -25.03
N MET A 438 10.63 47.46 -23.73
CA MET A 438 11.64 46.57 -23.16
C MET A 438 11.05 45.16 -23.04
N GLN A 439 11.15 44.37 -24.10
CA GLN A 439 11.00 42.92 -23.99
C GLN A 439 12.22 42.37 -23.25
N PHE A 440 12.04 42.06 -21.96
CA PHE A 440 12.96 41.15 -21.27
C PHE A 440 12.88 39.78 -21.96
N HIS A 441 13.97 39.38 -22.60
CA HIS A 441 14.13 38.04 -23.15
C HIS A 441 14.11 37.02 -22.02
N MET A 442 12.92 36.49 -21.70
CA MET A 442 12.83 35.20 -21.04
C MET A 442 13.42 34.17 -22.01
N THR A 443 14.46 33.46 -21.57
CA THR A 443 15.05 32.33 -22.32
C THR A 443 14.08 31.16 -22.31
N ARG A 444 13.01 31.29 -23.10
CA ARG A 444 12.05 30.24 -23.39
C ARG A 444 12.80 29.15 -24.15
N SER A 445 13.06 28.02 -23.49
CA SER A 445 13.53 26.81 -24.16
C SER A 445 12.41 26.31 -25.08
N THR A 446 12.42 26.75 -26.33
CA THR A 446 11.43 26.38 -27.36
C THR A 446 11.72 25.02 -28.00
N GLU A 447 12.17 24.06 -27.18
CA GLU A 447 12.16 22.64 -27.52
C GLU A 447 10.84 22.07 -26.98
N PRO A 448 10.00 21.40 -27.80
CA PRO A 448 8.82 20.73 -27.29
C PRO A 448 9.25 19.63 -26.31
N ILE A 449 8.69 19.63 -25.09
CA ILE A 449 9.01 18.61 -24.08
C ILE A 449 8.57 17.25 -24.62
N THR A 450 9.53 16.48 -25.12
CA THR A 450 9.31 15.10 -25.55
C THR A 450 9.14 14.24 -24.32
N LEU A 451 7.91 13.76 -24.09
CA LEU A 451 7.62 12.87 -22.98
C LEU A 451 8.48 11.60 -23.09
N PRO A 452 9.04 11.09 -21.97
CA PRO A 452 9.86 9.89 -22.00
C PRO A 452 9.04 8.70 -22.45
N ARG A 453 9.70 7.76 -23.14
CA ARG A 453 9.13 6.43 -23.30
C ARG A 453 9.11 5.73 -21.94
N VAL A 454 8.00 5.06 -21.63
CA VAL A 454 7.91 4.16 -20.48
C VAL A 454 7.72 2.71 -20.94
N LEU A 455 8.12 1.77 -20.08
CA LEU A 455 7.94 0.33 -20.26
C LEU A 455 7.06 -0.21 -19.13
N LEU A 456 6.11 -1.10 -19.46
CA LEU A 456 5.14 -1.64 -18.51
C LEU A 456 5.24 -3.17 -18.40
N ASP A 457 5.62 -3.66 -17.22
CA ASP A 457 5.62 -5.08 -16.88
C ASP A 457 4.43 -5.39 -15.97
N GLY A 458 3.42 -6.08 -16.51
CA GLY A 458 2.18 -6.42 -15.80
C GLY A 458 1.04 -6.76 -16.76
N PRO A 459 -0.23 -6.71 -16.31
CA PRO A 459 -0.66 -6.49 -14.92
C PRO A 459 -0.38 -7.71 -14.02
N TYR A 460 -0.33 -7.48 -12.71
CA TYR A 460 -0.11 -8.50 -11.69
C TYR A 460 -1.26 -8.51 -10.67
N GLY A 461 -1.69 -9.72 -10.28
CA GLY A 461 -2.78 -9.93 -9.33
C GLY A 461 -2.46 -9.43 -7.92
N SER A 462 -3.47 -8.92 -7.23
CA SER A 462 -3.38 -8.36 -5.88
C SER A 462 -4.53 -8.89 -5.01
N PRO A 463 -4.44 -8.91 -3.67
CA PRO A 463 -5.57 -9.29 -2.82
C PRO A 463 -6.84 -8.45 -3.08
N SER A 464 -6.73 -7.17 -3.44
CA SER A 464 -7.87 -6.30 -3.75
C SER A 464 -8.68 -6.74 -4.98
N GLU A 465 -8.11 -7.54 -5.89
CA GLU A 465 -8.87 -8.19 -6.99
C GLU A 465 -9.99 -9.10 -6.45
N ASP A 466 -9.82 -9.69 -5.26
CA ASP A 466 -10.81 -10.60 -4.66
C ASP A 466 -11.98 -9.87 -4.00
N ALA A 467 -12.03 -8.52 -3.98
CA ALA A 467 -13.13 -7.76 -3.36
C ALA A 467 -14.51 -8.15 -3.91
N PHE A 468 -14.57 -8.50 -5.20
CA PHE A 468 -15.79 -8.90 -5.92
C PHE A 468 -16.25 -10.34 -5.62
N ASN A 469 -15.47 -11.12 -4.85
CA ASN A 469 -15.77 -12.49 -4.44
C ASN A 469 -16.50 -12.56 -3.06
N TYR A 470 -16.89 -11.42 -2.49
CA TYR A 470 -17.58 -11.32 -1.21
C TYR A 470 -18.91 -10.56 -1.39
N GLU A 471 -19.94 -10.97 -0.65
CA GLU A 471 -21.20 -10.22 -0.60
C GLU A 471 -21.02 -8.85 0.06
N ILE A 472 -20.09 -8.75 1.03
CA ILE A 472 -19.80 -7.52 1.75
C ILE A 472 -18.28 -7.27 1.75
N ALA A 473 -17.86 -6.15 1.17
CA ALA A 473 -16.47 -5.73 1.15
C ALA A 473 -16.24 -4.52 2.07
N VAL A 474 -15.23 -4.61 2.93
CA VAL A 474 -14.73 -3.53 3.77
C VAL A 474 -13.37 -3.11 3.24
N LEU A 475 -13.31 -1.99 2.53
CA LEU A 475 -12.13 -1.45 1.89
C LEU A 475 -11.50 -0.40 2.81
N VAL A 476 -10.24 -0.56 3.21
CA VAL A 476 -9.55 0.35 4.14
C VAL A 476 -8.24 0.85 3.55
N GLY A 477 -8.25 2.06 3.01
CA GLY A 477 -7.08 2.77 2.50
C GLY A 477 -6.48 3.72 3.53
N ALA A 478 -5.17 3.91 3.51
CA ALA A 478 -4.53 4.93 4.34
C ALA A 478 -3.43 5.70 3.58
N GLY A 479 -3.58 7.03 3.48
CA GLY A 479 -2.81 7.88 2.58
C GLY A 479 -2.84 7.36 1.14
N ILE A 480 -1.69 7.34 0.45
CA ILE A 480 -1.52 6.78 -0.91
C ILE A 480 -1.91 5.28 -1.01
N GLY A 481 -2.05 4.57 0.12
CA GLY A 481 -2.60 3.22 0.17
C GLY A 481 -4.07 3.10 -0.29
N VAL A 482 -4.74 4.21 -0.60
CA VAL A 482 -6.08 4.21 -1.24
C VAL A 482 -6.05 3.78 -2.72
N THR A 483 -4.91 3.90 -3.39
CA THR A 483 -4.73 3.62 -4.83
C THR A 483 -5.35 2.30 -5.37
N PRO A 484 -5.25 1.11 -4.73
CA PRO A 484 -5.99 -0.08 -5.19
C PRO A 484 -7.51 0.10 -5.18
N PHE A 485 -8.03 0.81 -4.18
CA PHE A 485 -9.46 1.04 -4.03
C PHE A 485 -9.99 2.07 -5.02
N ALA A 486 -9.15 2.92 -5.60
CA ALA A 486 -9.52 3.77 -6.73
C ALA A 486 -10.06 2.97 -7.92
N SER A 487 -9.26 2.00 -8.37
CA SER A 487 -9.63 1.13 -9.49
C SER A 487 -10.81 0.23 -9.15
N VAL A 488 -10.89 -0.29 -7.91
CA VAL A 488 -12.04 -1.08 -7.41
C VAL A 488 -13.34 -0.27 -7.42
N LEU A 489 -13.33 0.96 -6.88
CA LEU A 489 -14.52 1.81 -6.79
C LEU A 489 -14.97 2.31 -8.17
N LYS A 490 -14.04 2.68 -9.08
CA LYS A 490 -14.39 2.96 -10.48
C LYS A 490 -15.03 1.74 -11.17
N HIS A 491 -14.47 0.54 -10.99
CA HIS A 491 -15.01 -0.68 -11.61
C HIS A 491 -16.40 -1.04 -11.05
N ILE A 492 -16.66 -0.78 -9.77
CA ILE A 492 -18.00 -0.86 -9.15
C ILE A 492 -18.97 0.08 -9.86
N TRP A 493 -18.59 1.36 -10.03
CA TRP A 493 -19.41 2.37 -10.70
C TRP A 493 -19.79 1.95 -12.13
N TYR A 494 -18.82 1.53 -12.94
CA TYR A 494 -19.08 0.98 -14.28
C TYR A 494 -19.98 -0.26 -14.25
N SER A 495 -19.78 -1.17 -13.29
CA SER A 495 -20.59 -2.39 -13.16
C SER A 495 -22.05 -2.12 -12.79
N VAL A 496 -22.33 -1.05 -12.04
CA VAL A 496 -23.71 -0.63 -11.71
C VAL A 496 -24.34 0.13 -12.88
N MET A 497 -23.61 1.04 -13.53
CA MET A 497 -24.12 1.81 -14.68
C MET A 497 -24.36 0.96 -15.93
N GLN A 498 -23.55 -0.07 -16.12
CA GLN A 498 -23.64 -0.99 -17.26
C GLN A 498 -23.74 -2.43 -16.74
N PRO A 499 -24.93 -2.87 -16.28
CA PRO A 499 -25.17 -4.18 -15.67
C PRO A 499 -25.13 -5.32 -16.69
N THR A 500 -23.95 -5.52 -17.29
CA THR A 500 -23.62 -6.58 -18.25
C THR A 500 -23.19 -7.87 -17.56
N LYS A 501 -22.99 -7.83 -16.23
CA LYS A 501 -22.38 -8.91 -15.45
C LYS A 501 -22.98 -8.98 -14.05
N ILE A 502 -23.33 -10.18 -13.60
CA ILE A 502 -23.84 -10.41 -12.25
C ILE A 502 -22.67 -10.29 -11.25
N ILE A 503 -22.72 -9.31 -10.37
CA ILE A 503 -21.80 -9.16 -9.24
C ILE A 503 -22.38 -9.84 -7.98
N THR A 504 -21.53 -10.46 -7.16
CA THR A 504 -21.97 -11.04 -5.87
C THR A 504 -22.00 -10.00 -4.75
N LEU A 505 -21.29 -8.89 -4.93
CA LEU A 505 -21.13 -7.79 -4.00
C LEU A 505 -22.46 -7.04 -3.83
N ARG A 506 -22.90 -6.89 -2.58
CA ARG A 506 -24.19 -6.28 -2.17
C ARG A 506 -24.01 -4.98 -1.39
N LYS A 507 -22.96 -4.89 -0.57
CA LYS A 507 -22.64 -3.68 0.21
C LYS A 507 -21.12 -3.48 0.29
N VAL A 508 -20.68 -2.24 0.15
CA VAL A 508 -19.29 -1.81 0.25
C VAL A 508 -19.16 -0.76 1.34
N TYR A 509 -18.22 -0.96 2.25
CA TYR A 509 -17.83 0.03 3.25
C TYR A 509 -16.41 0.51 2.94
N PHE A 510 -16.27 1.76 2.54
CA PHE A 510 -14.99 2.36 2.20
C PHE A 510 -14.53 3.32 3.30
N PHE A 511 -13.40 2.98 3.93
CA PHE A 511 -12.75 3.76 4.97
C PHE A 511 -11.45 4.34 4.44
N TRP A 512 -11.33 5.66 4.42
CA TRP A 512 -10.10 6.33 4.02
C TRP A 512 -9.47 7.08 5.19
N VAL A 513 -8.25 6.72 5.57
CA VAL A 513 -7.55 7.29 6.73
C VAL A 513 -6.33 8.10 6.29
N CYS A 514 -6.46 9.43 6.31
CA CYS A 514 -5.39 10.36 5.96
C CYS A 514 -4.84 11.08 7.19
N ARG A 515 -3.69 11.73 7.02
CA ARG A 515 -3.11 12.66 8.00
C ARG A 515 -3.26 14.10 7.54
N ASP A 516 -2.99 14.31 6.27
CA ASP A 516 -2.91 15.59 5.60
C ASP A 516 -4.24 15.82 4.86
N ARG A 517 -4.79 17.05 4.88
CA ARG A 517 -6.07 17.39 4.25
C ARG A 517 -6.00 17.26 2.74
N ASP A 518 -4.99 17.86 2.12
CA ASP A 518 -4.81 17.94 0.67
C ASP A 518 -4.62 16.55 0.03
N ALA A 519 -4.33 15.52 0.83
CA ALA A 519 -4.30 14.14 0.37
C ALA A 519 -5.69 13.61 -0.05
N PHE A 520 -6.79 14.29 0.33
CA PHE A 520 -8.16 13.96 -0.09
C PHE A 520 -8.48 14.39 -1.53
N GLU A 521 -7.96 15.54 -1.98
CA GLU A 521 -8.41 16.23 -3.21
C GLU A 521 -8.38 15.37 -4.48
N TRP A 522 -7.24 14.72 -4.79
CA TRP A 522 -7.07 13.96 -6.04
C TRP A 522 -8.03 12.78 -6.22
N PHE A 523 -8.64 12.32 -5.13
CA PHE A 523 -9.59 11.21 -5.12
C PHE A 523 -11.02 11.65 -4.81
N GLN A 524 -11.21 12.93 -4.47
CA GLN A 524 -12.45 13.53 -4.03
C GLN A 524 -13.51 13.51 -5.13
N ASP A 525 -13.15 13.93 -6.35
CA ASP A 525 -14.05 13.96 -7.51
C ASP A 525 -14.70 12.60 -7.79
N LEU A 526 -13.95 11.50 -7.64
CA LEU A 526 -14.49 10.15 -7.81
C LEU A 526 -15.48 9.81 -6.69
N LEU A 527 -15.17 10.15 -5.44
CA LEU A 527 -16.03 9.86 -4.30
C LEU A 527 -17.33 10.67 -4.38
N ILE A 528 -17.27 11.92 -4.83
CA ILE A 528 -18.45 12.76 -5.11
C ILE A 528 -19.30 12.12 -6.23
N ALA A 529 -18.68 11.77 -7.36
CA ALA A 529 -19.38 11.15 -8.49
C ALA A 529 -19.99 9.77 -8.16
N LEU A 530 -19.44 9.05 -7.16
CA LEU A 530 -20.02 7.82 -6.61
C LEU A 530 -21.24 8.08 -5.73
N GLU A 531 -21.20 9.13 -4.92
CA GLU A 531 -22.27 9.49 -3.98
C GLU A 531 -23.48 10.15 -4.68
N GLU A 532 -23.23 10.96 -5.71
CA GLU A 532 -24.25 11.64 -6.53
C GLU A 532 -25.14 10.66 -7.33
N GLN A 533 -24.63 9.48 -7.67
CA GLN A 533 -25.39 8.43 -8.37
C GLN A 533 -26.35 7.66 -7.43
N ASN A 534 -26.60 8.20 -6.24
CA ASN A 534 -27.42 7.63 -5.17
C ASN A 534 -27.11 6.16 -4.85
N LEU A 535 -25.83 5.80 -4.94
CA LEU A 535 -25.30 4.50 -4.49
C LEU A 535 -25.28 4.36 -2.96
N SER A 536 -25.93 5.25 -2.20
CA SER A 536 -25.89 5.34 -0.73
C SER A 536 -26.23 4.01 -0.03
N ASP A 537 -27.25 3.30 -0.53
CA ASP A 537 -27.62 1.97 -0.03
C ASP A 537 -26.59 0.88 -0.37
N PHE A 538 -25.74 1.07 -1.39
CA PHE A 538 -24.72 0.12 -1.84
C PHE A 538 -23.30 0.43 -1.33
N LEU A 539 -22.89 1.69 -1.30
CA LEU A 539 -21.56 2.16 -0.95
C LEU A 539 -21.66 3.17 0.20
N GLU A 540 -20.98 2.87 1.30
CA GLU A 540 -20.87 3.77 2.45
C GLU A 540 -19.43 4.27 2.58
N ILE A 541 -19.23 5.58 2.48
CA ILE A 541 -17.91 6.24 2.54
C ILE A 541 -17.71 6.84 3.93
N ARG A 542 -16.55 6.60 4.55
CA ARG A 542 -16.14 7.26 5.80
C ARG A 542 -14.69 7.73 5.73
N SER A 543 -14.51 9.03 5.57
CA SER A 543 -13.20 9.70 5.59
C SER A 543 -12.75 9.97 7.03
N TYR A 544 -11.47 9.76 7.34
CA TYR A 544 -10.88 10.01 8.65
C TYR A 544 -9.61 10.84 8.55
N LEU A 545 -9.61 12.01 9.20
CA LEU A 545 -8.44 12.89 9.31
C LEU A 545 -7.73 12.67 10.64
N THR A 546 -6.45 12.28 10.59
CA THR A 546 -5.64 11.87 11.75
C THR A 546 -4.41 12.73 12.03
N GLY A 547 -4.26 13.85 11.31
CA GLY A 547 -3.28 14.90 11.60
C GLY A 547 -3.66 15.73 12.81
N GLU A 548 -2.80 16.68 13.16
CA GLU A 548 -3.13 17.76 14.09
C GLU A 548 -3.87 18.85 13.31
N LEU A 549 -5.03 19.28 13.83
CA LEU A 549 -5.87 20.30 13.19
C LEU A 549 -5.29 21.69 13.44
N GLY A 550 -5.25 22.53 12.41
CA GLY A 550 -4.97 23.96 12.55
C GLY A 550 -6.02 24.67 13.41
N ALA A 551 -5.69 25.87 13.93
CA ALA A 551 -6.62 26.63 14.77
C ALA A 551 -7.92 27.01 14.04
N GLU A 552 -7.83 27.29 12.74
CA GLU A 552 -8.97 27.57 11.86
C GLU A 552 -9.81 26.30 11.59
N GLU A 553 -9.16 25.19 11.25
CA GLU A 553 -9.82 23.90 11.06
C GLU A 553 -10.56 23.44 12.32
N LEU A 554 -9.93 23.59 13.50
CA LEU A 554 -10.54 23.30 14.79
C LEU A 554 -11.83 24.11 15.03
N ASN A 555 -11.89 25.36 14.56
CA ASN A 555 -13.11 26.16 14.62
C ASN A 555 -14.19 25.60 13.69
N THR A 556 -13.85 25.20 12.46
CA THR A 556 -14.78 24.53 11.53
C THR A 556 -15.33 23.25 12.14
N VAL A 557 -14.45 22.35 12.64
CA VAL A 557 -14.84 21.12 13.35
C VAL A 557 -15.79 21.42 14.52
N LEU A 558 -15.48 22.46 15.31
CA LEU A 558 -16.29 22.83 16.46
C LEU A 558 -17.67 23.36 16.06
N MET A 559 -17.78 24.10 14.95
CA MET A 559 -19.05 24.56 14.40
C MET A 559 -19.88 23.38 13.83
N GLU A 560 -19.28 22.49 13.04
CA GLU A 560 -19.91 21.28 12.52
C GLU A 560 -20.43 20.35 13.65
N ALA A 561 -19.61 20.15 14.69
CA ALA A 561 -19.99 19.35 15.86
C ALA A 561 -21.14 20.00 16.65
N ARG A 562 -21.15 21.33 16.79
CA ARG A 562 -22.26 22.08 17.40
C ARG A 562 -23.54 21.98 16.57
N ALA A 563 -23.46 22.12 15.25
CA ALA A 563 -24.60 21.97 14.35
C ALA A 563 -25.19 20.54 14.39
N SER A 564 -24.34 19.51 14.35
CA SER A 564 -24.76 18.11 14.49
C SER A 564 -25.40 17.81 15.84
N ALA A 565 -24.86 18.36 16.94
CA ALA A 565 -25.44 18.23 18.27
C ALA A 565 -26.81 18.94 18.38
N ALA A 566 -26.94 20.14 17.80
CA ALA A 566 -28.21 20.86 17.73
C ALA A 566 -29.26 20.09 16.91
N ALA A 567 -28.90 19.54 15.75
CA ALA A 567 -29.78 18.71 14.92
C ALA A 567 -30.18 17.40 15.63
N ALA A 568 -29.28 16.78 16.40
CA ALA A 568 -29.61 15.63 17.24
C ALA A 568 -30.57 16.00 18.38
N ALA A 569 -30.36 17.14 19.05
CA ALA A 569 -31.24 17.66 20.09
C ALA A 569 -32.64 17.99 19.53
N ALA A 570 -32.72 18.65 18.37
CA ALA A 570 -33.98 18.96 17.69
C ALA A 570 -34.76 17.71 17.30
N ARG A 571 -34.10 16.67 16.77
CA ARG A 571 -34.71 15.35 16.50
C ARG A 571 -35.22 14.68 17.78
N HIS A 572 -34.49 14.77 18.88
CA HIS A 572 -34.90 14.22 20.17
C HIS A 572 -36.07 15.00 20.80
N PHE A 573 -36.13 16.32 20.59
CA PHE A 573 -37.25 17.18 21.01
C PHE A 573 -38.52 16.87 20.21
N ARG A 574 -38.41 16.77 18.86
CA ARG A 574 -39.52 16.38 17.97
C ARG A 574 -40.06 14.99 18.31
N SER A 575 -39.17 14.04 18.60
CA SER A 575 -39.55 12.69 19.08
C SER A 575 -40.31 12.68 20.40
N LYS A 576 -40.11 13.67 21.28
CA LYS A 576 -40.82 13.77 22.57
C LYS A 576 -42.13 14.55 22.52
N HIS A 577 -42.36 15.36 21.49
CA HIS A 577 -43.61 16.11 21.31
C HIS A 577 -44.58 15.50 20.28
N CYS A 578 -44.14 14.56 19.44
CA CYS A 578 -45.05 13.75 18.60
C CYS A 578 -45.49 12.41 19.26
N GLY A 579 -45.19 12.21 20.55
CA GLY A 579 -45.38 10.95 21.27
C GLY A 579 -46.39 11.02 22.41
N GLY A 580 -47.60 11.55 22.19
CA GLY A 580 -48.63 11.66 23.22
C GLY A 580 -49.98 12.14 22.70
N GLY A 581 -50.82 11.23 22.21
CA GLY A 581 -52.16 11.57 21.72
C GLY A 581 -52.80 10.50 20.84
N SER A 582 -53.24 9.38 21.42
CA SER A 582 -54.11 8.42 20.75
C SER A 582 -55.10 7.81 21.75
N GLY A 583 -56.39 7.99 21.52
CA GLY A 583 -57.47 7.31 22.24
C GLY A 583 -58.66 8.21 22.62
N GLY A 584 -59.76 8.11 21.86
CA GLY A 584 -61.07 8.68 22.25
C GLY A 584 -61.78 9.39 21.11
N GLY A 585 -62.79 8.74 20.50
CA GLY A 585 -63.43 9.21 19.27
C GLY A 585 -64.67 10.09 19.42
N GLY A 586 -65.14 10.57 18.28
CA GLY A 586 -66.56 10.81 18.01
C GLY A 586 -67.00 12.27 17.83
N GLY A 587 -67.58 12.55 16.66
CA GLY A 587 -68.77 13.43 16.57
C GLY A 587 -68.59 14.86 16.04
N ALA A 588 -69.22 15.09 14.89
CA ALA A 588 -69.90 16.33 14.45
C ALA A 588 -69.13 17.66 14.22
N SER A 589 -69.43 18.21 13.03
CA SER A 589 -69.36 19.60 12.55
C SER A 589 -69.30 20.76 13.56
N GLN A 590 -68.47 21.78 13.28
CA GLN A 590 -68.90 23.08 12.73
C GLN A 590 -67.70 24.01 12.41
N ASP A 591 -67.90 24.95 11.49
CA ASP A 591 -67.01 26.09 11.25
C ASP A 591 -67.15 27.14 12.36
N GLN A 592 -66.04 27.68 12.88
CA GLN A 592 -66.01 29.06 13.37
C GLN A 592 -64.58 29.61 13.56
N ALA A 593 -64.46 30.94 13.44
CA ALA A 593 -63.24 31.72 13.59
C ALA A 593 -63.23 32.49 14.94
N CYS A 594 -62.47 33.60 15.00
CA CYS A 594 -62.15 34.48 16.13
C CYS A 594 -60.97 33.97 16.99
N GLU A 595 -59.85 34.70 17.09
CA GLU A 595 -59.59 36.08 17.56
C GLU A 595 -59.31 36.14 19.07
N GLY A 596 -58.37 37.01 19.46
CA GLY A 596 -57.66 36.95 20.74
C GLY A 596 -58.37 37.57 21.94
N GLU A 597 -57.64 37.63 23.05
CA GLU A 597 -57.82 38.68 24.07
C GLU A 597 -56.53 38.89 24.90
N GLU A 598 -56.38 40.09 25.44
CA GLU A 598 -55.18 40.60 26.14
C GLU A 598 -55.32 40.60 27.67
N GLY A 599 -54.18 40.70 28.37
CA GLY A 599 -54.07 41.34 29.69
C GLY A 599 -54.42 40.49 30.93
N ASP A 600 -53.96 40.84 32.14
CA ASP A 600 -52.90 41.77 32.54
C ASP A 600 -52.48 41.49 34.02
N HIS A 601 -51.41 42.13 34.49
CA HIS A 601 -51.11 42.55 35.87
C HIS A 601 -50.32 41.65 36.87
N LEU A 602 -49.06 42.10 37.11
CA LEU A 602 -48.45 42.46 38.42
C LEU A 602 -48.28 41.37 39.52
N SER A 603 -47.18 41.28 40.30
CA SER A 603 -46.02 42.16 40.59
C SER A 603 -44.86 41.29 41.17
N ARG A 604 -43.59 41.43 40.75
CA ARG A 604 -42.51 42.41 41.08
C ARG A 604 -41.80 42.25 42.46
N SER A 605 -40.69 41.51 42.49
CA SER A 605 -39.43 41.80 43.22
C SER A 605 -38.35 40.78 42.81
N GLN A 606 -37.04 41.05 42.70
CA GLN A 606 -36.22 42.27 42.61
C GLN A 606 -34.90 41.88 41.89
N PHE A 607 -34.39 42.70 40.97
CA PHE A 607 -33.06 42.54 40.33
C PHE A 607 -31.97 43.26 41.16
N PRO A 608 -30.69 42.89 41.01
CA PRO A 608 -29.80 43.54 40.03
C PRO A 608 -29.07 42.49 39.13
N LEU A 609 -28.82 42.69 37.83
CA LEU A 609 -27.98 43.71 37.16
C LEU A 609 -26.53 43.71 37.73
N ASP A 610 -25.45 43.65 36.98
CA ASP A 610 -25.23 43.75 35.52
C ASP A 610 -24.06 42.79 35.12
N ALA A 611 -23.65 42.56 33.87
CA ALA A 611 -23.90 43.26 32.60
C ALA A 611 -23.95 42.30 31.39
N SER A 612 -24.13 42.86 30.19
CA SER A 612 -24.35 42.13 28.93
C SER A 612 -23.40 42.55 27.78
N GLY A 613 -23.28 41.70 26.77
CA GLY A 613 -22.60 42.00 25.50
C GLY A 613 -23.12 41.18 24.32
N ALA A 614 -24.43 40.96 24.24
CA ALA A 614 -25.07 40.25 23.14
C ALA A 614 -25.68 41.25 22.14
N PHE A 615 -25.35 41.10 20.86
CA PHE A 615 -26.03 41.81 19.77
C PHE A 615 -27.19 40.97 19.23
N PRO A 616 -28.41 41.53 19.06
CA PRO A 616 -29.46 40.91 18.27
C PRO A 616 -29.20 41.16 16.79
N MET A 617 -29.44 40.15 15.94
CA MET A 617 -29.47 40.33 14.49
C MET A 617 -30.68 39.59 13.91
N GLU A 618 -31.76 40.34 13.78
CA GLU A 618 -32.90 40.04 12.94
C GLU A 618 -33.16 41.30 12.08
N VAL A 619 -33.75 41.14 10.89
CA VAL A 619 -33.91 42.16 9.82
C VAL A 619 -32.64 42.44 8.99
N MET A 620 -32.48 41.68 7.89
CA MET A 620 -32.21 42.19 6.52
C MET A 620 -31.92 41.02 5.56
N LEU A 621 -32.95 40.26 5.15
CA LEU A 621 -33.00 39.56 3.85
C LEU A 621 -34.47 39.41 3.45
N GLY A 622 -35.02 40.52 2.98
CA GLY A 622 -36.36 40.60 2.39
C GLY A 622 -36.27 41.26 1.01
N GLU A 623 -35.70 40.55 0.05
CA GLU A 623 -35.93 40.82 -1.39
C GLU A 623 -36.27 39.51 -2.09
N GLU A 624 -37.32 39.55 -2.91
CA GLU A 624 -37.88 38.38 -3.58
C GLU A 624 -37.04 37.98 -4.79
N PHE A 625 -36.23 36.92 -4.66
CA PHE A 625 -35.65 36.26 -5.84
C PHE A 625 -36.42 34.98 -6.15
N ASN A 626 -37.39 35.10 -7.06
CA ASN A 626 -38.22 33.99 -7.51
C ASN A 626 -37.42 33.06 -8.45
N GLY A 627 -36.64 32.14 -7.86
CA GLY A 627 -35.79 31.20 -8.59
C GLY A 627 -35.53 29.89 -7.82
N SER A 628 -36.26 28.84 -8.18
CA SER A 628 -35.99 27.41 -7.90
C SER A 628 -35.37 27.06 -6.54
N ASN A 629 -36.21 26.73 -5.54
CA ASN A 629 -35.79 26.29 -4.20
C ASN A 629 -34.96 24.98 -4.16
N GLU A 630 -34.75 24.28 -5.28
CA GLU A 630 -34.06 22.99 -5.33
C GLU A 630 -32.53 23.12 -5.26
N THR A 631 -31.93 24.22 -5.75
CA THR A 631 -30.46 24.36 -5.86
C THR A 631 -29.76 24.88 -4.59
N LEU A 632 -30.49 25.52 -3.67
CA LEU A 632 -29.92 26.14 -2.45
C LEU A 632 -29.92 25.23 -1.21
N SER A 633 -30.66 24.12 -1.24
CA SER A 633 -30.68 23.16 -0.13
C SER A 633 -29.50 22.18 -0.19
N ASP A 634 -29.15 21.70 -1.38
CA ASP A 634 -28.16 20.65 -1.61
C ASP A 634 -26.70 21.09 -1.33
N ALA A 635 -26.46 22.40 -1.26
CA ALA A 635 -25.17 22.99 -0.91
C ALA A 635 -24.88 23.03 0.61
N ARG A 636 -25.89 22.80 1.47
CA ARG A 636 -25.74 22.87 2.94
C ARG A 636 -25.44 21.53 3.61
N ASP A 637 -25.56 20.42 2.86
CA ASP A 637 -25.37 19.04 3.35
C ASP A 637 -24.05 18.40 2.88
N ARG A 638 -23.08 19.19 2.36
CA ARG A 638 -21.75 18.70 1.95
C ARG A 638 -20.65 19.12 2.95
N ASP A 639 -19.77 18.18 3.27
CA ASP A 639 -18.61 18.30 4.17
C ASP A 639 -17.60 19.35 3.67
N ALA A 640 -17.17 20.27 4.54
CA ALA A 640 -16.30 21.38 4.14
C ALA A 640 -14.85 20.97 3.77
N ILE A 641 -14.44 19.76 4.14
CA ILE A 641 -13.10 19.23 3.85
C ILE A 641 -13.09 18.40 2.56
N THR A 642 -14.10 17.55 2.38
CA THR A 642 -14.14 16.53 1.30
C THR A 642 -15.27 16.72 0.29
N GLY A 643 -16.17 17.69 0.47
CA GLY A 643 -17.29 17.94 -0.47
C GLY A 643 -18.30 16.79 -0.60
N LEU A 644 -18.20 15.76 0.24
CA LEU A 644 -19.11 14.61 0.31
C LEU A 644 -20.30 14.92 1.22
N ARG A 645 -21.45 14.29 0.98
CA ARG A 645 -22.57 14.26 1.94
C ARG A 645 -22.20 13.50 3.21
N SER A 646 -21.29 12.53 3.08
CA SER A 646 -20.71 11.77 4.19
C SER A 646 -19.66 12.60 4.95
N PRO A 647 -19.86 12.90 6.26
CA PRO A 647 -18.97 13.80 7.00
C PRO A 647 -17.59 13.20 7.29
N THR A 648 -16.58 14.07 7.38
CA THR A 648 -15.21 13.72 7.78
C THR A 648 -15.12 13.47 9.28
N TYR A 649 -14.57 12.33 9.66
CA TYR A 649 -14.38 11.93 11.06
C TYR A 649 -12.98 12.32 11.56
N TYR A 650 -12.92 13.09 12.64
CA TYR A 650 -11.65 13.53 13.21
C TYR A 650 -11.08 12.50 14.20
N GLY A 651 -9.77 12.27 14.13
CA GLY A 651 -9.06 11.30 14.97
C GLY A 651 -9.06 9.87 14.41
N ARG A 652 -8.59 8.90 15.21
CA ARG A 652 -8.33 7.54 14.71
C ARG A 652 -9.60 6.68 14.73
N PRO A 653 -9.95 5.98 13.64
CA PRO A 653 -11.12 5.11 13.60
C PRO A 653 -11.08 4.00 14.65
N ASN A 654 -12.16 3.87 15.43
CA ASN A 654 -12.32 2.76 16.38
C ASN A 654 -12.84 1.51 15.66
N PHE A 655 -11.95 0.82 14.95
CA PHE A 655 -12.28 -0.41 14.20
C PHE A 655 -12.85 -1.55 15.06
N ASP A 656 -12.66 -1.53 16.39
CA ASP A 656 -13.29 -2.52 17.27
C ASP A 656 -14.79 -2.27 17.41
N LYS A 657 -15.20 -0.99 17.56
CA LYS A 657 -16.62 -0.59 17.54
C LYS A 657 -17.23 -0.80 16.15
N ILE A 658 -16.57 -0.30 15.11
CA ILE A 658 -17.04 -0.36 13.72
C ILE A 658 -17.26 -1.81 13.28
N PHE A 659 -16.31 -2.72 13.52
CA PHE A 659 -16.49 -4.12 13.11
C PHE A 659 -17.51 -4.87 13.97
N GLY A 660 -17.76 -4.42 15.21
CA GLY A 660 -18.87 -4.91 16.03
C GLY A 660 -20.25 -4.49 15.47
N GLU A 661 -20.37 -3.24 15.03
CA GLU A 661 -21.58 -2.74 14.34
C GLU A 661 -21.80 -3.47 13.01
N LEU A 662 -20.74 -3.69 12.21
CA LEU A 662 -20.82 -4.46 10.96
C LEU A 662 -21.20 -5.93 11.18
N ALA A 663 -20.69 -6.57 12.24
CA ALA A 663 -21.03 -7.95 12.58
C ALA A 663 -22.47 -8.11 13.13
N LEU A 664 -23.05 -7.02 13.64
CA LEU A 664 -24.46 -6.93 14.04
C LEU A 664 -25.37 -6.70 12.83
N ALA A 665 -24.98 -5.80 11.92
CA ALA A 665 -25.72 -5.48 10.71
C ALA A 665 -25.73 -6.63 9.69
N HIS A 666 -24.64 -7.40 9.62
CA HIS A 666 -24.46 -8.51 8.69
C HIS A 666 -24.15 -9.83 9.43
N PRO A 667 -25.17 -10.49 10.00
CA PRO A 667 -25.03 -11.85 10.53
C PRO A 667 -24.46 -12.82 9.49
N ARG A 668 -23.72 -13.83 9.96
CA ARG A 668 -23.01 -14.82 9.12
C ARG A 668 -23.88 -15.64 8.16
N GLU A 669 -25.19 -15.62 8.34
CA GLU A 669 -26.16 -16.26 7.47
C GLU A 669 -26.35 -15.48 6.15
N HIS A 670 -25.94 -14.21 6.11
CA HIS A 670 -25.94 -13.32 4.94
C HIS A 670 -24.56 -13.21 4.28
N GLY A 671 -23.75 -14.28 4.32
CA GLY A 671 -22.48 -14.37 3.60
C GLY A 671 -21.22 -14.04 4.42
N GLN A 672 -20.08 -13.99 3.72
CA GLN A 672 -18.76 -13.72 4.31
C GLN A 672 -18.33 -12.27 4.06
N VAL A 673 -17.95 -11.57 5.14
CA VAL A 673 -17.33 -10.22 5.05
C VAL A 673 -15.84 -10.34 4.75
N GLY A 674 -15.40 -9.70 3.65
CA GLY A 674 -14.00 -9.54 3.27
C GLY A 674 -13.47 -8.16 3.66
N VAL A 675 -12.40 -8.10 4.46
CA VAL A 675 -11.73 -6.85 4.87
C VAL A 675 -10.42 -6.72 4.08
N PHE A 676 -10.30 -5.69 3.27
CA PHE A 676 -9.14 -5.38 2.44
C PHE A 676 -8.42 -4.15 2.98
N PHE A 677 -7.12 -4.25 3.21
CA PHE A 677 -6.33 -3.16 3.79
C PHE A 677 -5.03 -2.91 3.03
N CYS A 678 -4.82 -1.65 2.65
CA CYS A 678 -3.55 -1.14 2.14
C CYS A 678 -3.13 0.11 2.94
N GLY A 679 -1.94 0.08 3.54
CA GLY A 679 -1.46 1.14 4.42
C GLY A 679 -0.45 0.71 5.50
N PRO A 680 -0.23 1.55 6.53
CA PRO A 680 0.88 1.40 7.46
C PRO A 680 0.74 0.18 8.39
N LYS A 681 1.88 -0.47 8.68
CA LYS A 681 1.94 -1.72 9.48
C LYS A 681 1.18 -1.65 10.83
N PRO A 682 1.22 -0.58 11.65
CA PRO A 682 0.48 -0.51 12.91
C PRO A 682 -1.03 -0.59 12.72
N LEU A 683 -1.58 0.14 11.75
CA LEU A 683 -3.02 0.09 11.43
C LEU A 683 -3.42 -1.29 10.93
N GLY A 684 -2.63 -1.90 10.04
CA GLY A 684 -2.85 -3.28 9.58
C GLY A 684 -2.85 -4.32 10.71
N LYS A 685 -2.05 -4.14 11.77
CA LYS A 685 -2.10 -5.00 12.96
C LYS A 685 -3.42 -4.83 13.74
N THR A 686 -3.89 -3.59 13.90
CA THR A 686 -5.18 -3.30 14.55
C THR A 686 -6.34 -3.90 13.76
N LEU A 687 -6.38 -3.69 12.44
CA LEU A 687 -7.41 -4.24 11.56
C LEU A 687 -7.41 -5.77 11.56
N HIS A 688 -6.24 -6.41 11.45
CA HIS A 688 -6.13 -7.86 11.55
C HIS A 688 -6.66 -8.40 12.88
N ARG A 689 -6.38 -7.72 14.00
CA ARG A 689 -6.90 -8.08 15.33
C ARG A 689 -8.42 -7.94 15.40
N CYS A 690 -8.99 -6.87 14.86
CA CYS A 690 -10.45 -6.63 14.87
C CYS A 690 -11.17 -7.60 13.91
N ALA A 691 -10.68 -7.75 12.68
CA ALA A 691 -11.20 -8.72 11.70
C ALA A 691 -11.18 -10.13 12.28
N ARG A 692 -10.09 -10.52 12.96
CA ARG A 692 -10.03 -11.78 13.71
C ARG A 692 -11.13 -11.85 14.77
N LYS A 693 -11.25 -10.86 15.67
CA LYS A 693 -12.27 -10.84 16.74
C LYS A 693 -13.68 -11.11 16.19
N TYR A 694 -14.08 -10.38 15.14
CA TYR A 694 -15.40 -10.50 14.50
C TYR A 694 -15.50 -11.58 13.42
N LYS A 695 -14.44 -12.38 13.23
CA LYS A 695 -14.34 -13.50 12.29
C LYS A 695 -14.57 -13.13 10.81
N PHE A 696 -14.16 -11.92 10.43
CA PHE A 696 -14.06 -11.49 9.03
C PHE A 696 -12.75 -12.03 8.40
N LYS A 697 -12.74 -12.19 7.08
CA LYS A 697 -11.55 -12.64 6.34
C LYS A 697 -10.68 -11.44 5.99
N PHE A 698 -9.43 -11.44 6.44
CA PHE A 698 -8.55 -10.27 6.35
C PHE A 698 -7.49 -10.41 5.26
N HIS A 699 -7.52 -9.47 4.32
CA HIS A 699 -6.61 -9.33 3.20
C HIS A 699 -5.73 -8.11 3.41
N LYS A 700 -4.41 -8.29 3.32
CA LYS A 700 -3.45 -7.20 3.50
C LYS A 700 -2.55 -7.05 2.29
N GLU A 701 -2.57 -5.84 1.74
CA GLU A 701 -1.64 -5.40 0.71
C GLU A 701 -0.43 -4.70 1.35
N ASN A 702 0.66 -4.67 0.59
CA ASN A 702 1.89 -3.98 0.93
C ASN A 702 2.47 -3.44 -0.38
N PHE A 703 2.15 -2.18 -0.68
CA PHE A 703 2.85 -1.37 -1.67
C PHE A 703 3.80 -0.45 -0.90
#